data_AF-A0A820XWA7-F1
#
_entry.id   AF-A0A820XWA7-F1
#
_cell.length_a   1.000
_cell.length_b   1.000
_cell.length_c   1.000
_cell.angle_alpha   90.00
_cell.angle_beta   90.00
_cell.angle_gamma   90.00
#
_symmetry.space_group_name_H-M   'P 1'
#
loop_
_entity.id
_entity.type
_entity.pdbx_description
1 polymer ?
#
loop_
_entity_poly.entity_id
_entity_poly.type
_entity_poly.pdbx_seq_one_letter_code
_entity_poly.pdbx_strand_id
1 'polypeptide(L)'
;MGVCLDPRLRQIYPIIGPQYGRTPIRIYGSSLGKKPHDISVVLINSNQMEFQCHIQIESYITAQSFICQLPSLPIGIYTIKVTVHSVVSKDRPIFHIVKPVINHVYPNLGPRSGGTLLSIKGKHLTIGSKINIFVGHQPCFVIENEEIFISSTISDDENNQFIIPSISQLELPNENEEEIIQCRTSKLAVINEHDENRQQRFVKRQALWIGTIRILIDNFTETYSNITYSYTEDPRVHNLSRYSGIQSGGLPFLAYGTNFNSIQTPQFFIEYNNSQIFVENCSVKTPESMLCYGPSLKWIENEILLKSTTLSSTTTTSTSTTTTTTTVSSSPITHILHSRSYDKNHCFEFKFGFFMDDVEYVRNTSTYYEAFLLCPDPIIYPFNNDGKRIQYRYDYLTIEGLNLLDVATINDYFITIGSYPCNITSISDQQIVCQPTNRTIEKLIRKKRILLDINTKYNEQAIVRVTLGRRVYTLGTLIYTSNIEKRSLVLYYIIASVCGFFLTMFVIIVSIIFRRINTKRTRQLNRLQNQIDTLEMRVARECKEGYFIFLLHNLFSIVFIKTIKFLYIYIYIIAFAELQTDIGEITNDLSHSGVPYHDYRTYCMKVLFPNATDEEKYMMLHNIEIPLEANRRNNVRQGLQHLSQLLYNRHFLLLLIHTLEADKINFRLQDRMQFASLISILLQDNIEYLTELLKTLLKE
;
A
#
# COMPACT_ATOMS: atom_id res chain seq x y z
N MET A 1 48.83 5.67 -73.85
CA MET A 1 49.30 4.60 -72.94
C MET A 1 48.63 4.82 -71.60
N GLY A 2 47.74 3.93 -71.17
CA GLY A 2 47.14 4.03 -69.84
C GLY A 2 48.08 3.41 -68.80
N VAL A 3 48.51 4.18 -67.82
CA VAL A 3 49.29 3.69 -66.67
C VAL A 3 48.37 2.80 -65.84
N CYS A 4 48.68 1.50 -65.72
CA CYS A 4 47.99 0.62 -64.79
C CYS A 4 48.61 0.83 -63.40
N LEU A 5 47.83 1.35 -62.46
CA LEU A 5 48.23 1.49 -61.06
C LEU A 5 48.27 0.09 -60.40
N ASP A 6 49.21 -0.12 -59.47
CA ASP A 6 49.28 -1.36 -58.68
C ASP A 6 47.96 -1.61 -57.92
N PRO A 7 47.46 -2.86 -57.85
CA PRO A 7 46.28 -3.19 -57.07
C PRO A 7 46.54 -3.00 -55.58
N ARG A 8 45.64 -2.28 -54.90
CA ARG A 8 45.68 -2.05 -53.44
C ARG A 8 44.40 -2.54 -52.79
N LEU A 9 44.52 -3.27 -51.69
CA LEU A 9 43.39 -3.77 -50.90
C LEU A 9 43.15 -2.79 -49.75
N ARG A 10 41.91 -2.34 -49.60
CA ARG A 10 41.49 -1.40 -48.55
C ARG A 10 40.88 -2.09 -47.35
N GLN A 11 40.10 -3.15 -47.56
CA GLN A 11 39.40 -3.89 -46.52
C GLN A 11 38.92 -5.24 -47.06
N ILE A 12 38.78 -6.23 -46.18
CA ILE A 12 38.04 -7.47 -46.45
C ILE A 12 36.93 -7.62 -45.40
N TYR A 13 35.79 -8.19 -45.79
CA TYR A 13 34.71 -8.50 -44.87
C TYR A 13 33.93 -9.74 -45.33
N PRO A 14 33.59 -10.68 -44.42
CA PRO A 14 34.06 -10.76 -43.04
C PRO A 14 35.57 -11.05 -42.97
N ILE A 15 36.17 -10.87 -41.79
CA ILE A 15 37.59 -11.21 -41.53
C ILE A 15 37.76 -12.60 -40.89
N ILE A 16 36.66 -13.19 -40.42
CA ILE A 16 36.62 -14.50 -39.75
C ILE A 16 35.48 -15.32 -40.37
N GLY A 17 35.72 -16.60 -40.64
CA GLY A 17 34.71 -17.52 -41.17
C GLY A 17 34.75 -18.89 -40.49
N PRO A 18 33.65 -19.67 -40.58
CA PRO A 18 33.63 -21.04 -40.09
C PRO A 18 34.46 -21.99 -40.95
N GLN A 19 35.01 -23.03 -40.31
CA GLN A 19 35.62 -24.14 -41.02
C GLN A 19 34.66 -24.77 -42.04
N TYR A 20 35.15 -25.07 -43.23
CA TYR A 20 34.38 -25.67 -44.32
C TYR A 20 33.10 -24.91 -44.78
N GLY A 21 32.84 -23.71 -44.25
CA GLY A 21 31.63 -22.95 -44.55
C GLY A 21 31.66 -22.22 -45.89
N ARG A 22 32.77 -22.32 -46.64
CA ARG A 22 32.95 -21.69 -47.95
C ARG A 22 32.61 -20.19 -47.93
N THR A 23 32.92 -19.47 -46.86
CA THR A 23 32.45 -18.09 -46.63
C THR A 23 32.65 -17.18 -47.84
N PRO A 24 31.62 -16.45 -48.29
CA PRO A 24 31.79 -15.41 -49.30
C PRO A 24 32.49 -14.20 -48.68
N ILE A 25 33.70 -13.89 -49.11
CA ILE A 25 34.43 -12.70 -48.65
C ILE A 25 34.28 -11.58 -49.66
N ARG A 26 33.90 -10.39 -49.20
CA ARG A 26 33.90 -9.17 -50.00
C ARG A 26 35.24 -8.46 -49.83
N ILE A 27 35.91 -8.20 -50.94
CA ILE A 27 37.21 -7.52 -50.99
C ILE A 27 36.98 -6.13 -51.57
N TYR A 28 37.41 -5.10 -50.83
CA TYR A 28 37.37 -3.70 -51.24
C TYR A 28 38.79 -3.21 -51.54
N GLY A 29 38.94 -2.36 -52.55
CA GLY A 29 40.25 -1.85 -52.94
C GLY A 29 40.20 -0.79 -54.02
N SER A 30 41.35 -0.59 -54.65
CA SER A 30 41.51 0.27 -55.82
C SER A 30 42.37 -0.45 -56.87
N SER A 31 42.08 -0.19 -58.15
CA SER A 31 42.78 -0.80 -59.29
C SER A 31 42.61 -2.33 -59.36
N LEU A 32 41.45 -2.84 -58.94
CA LEU A 32 41.10 -4.28 -58.93
C LEU A 32 40.64 -4.79 -60.31
N GLY A 33 41.38 -4.47 -61.37
CA GLY A 33 41.05 -4.88 -62.75
C GLY A 33 39.87 -4.13 -63.37
N LYS A 34 39.60 -4.39 -64.65
CA LYS A 34 38.42 -3.87 -65.36
C LYS A 34 37.36 -4.94 -65.56
N LYS A 35 37.78 -6.20 -65.70
CA LYS A 35 36.92 -7.36 -65.85
C LYS A 35 37.21 -8.36 -64.72
N PRO A 36 36.23 -9.18 -64.32
CA PRO A 36 36.41 -10.18 -63.26
C PRO A 36 37.45 -11.25 -63.63
N HIS A 37 37.61 -11.57 -64.92
CA HIS A 37 38.59 -12.54 -65.41
C HIS A 37 40.05 -12.06 -65.27
N ASP A 38 40.25 -10.76 -65.03
CA ASP A 38 41.57 -10.16 -64.87
C ASP A 38 42.19 -10.49 -63.50
N ILE A 39 41.38 -11.05 -62.58
CA ILE A 39 41.67 -11.15 -61.15
C ILE A 39 41.79 -12.63 -60.76
N SER A 40 42.82 -12.97 -60.00
CA SER A 40 42.94 -14.25 -59.30
C SER A 40 43.18 -14.04 -57.81
N VAL A 41 42.49 -14.81 -56.97
CA VAL A 41 42.59 -14.72 -55.51
C VAL A 41 42.97 -16.08 -54.93
N VAL A 42 44.05 -16.08 -54.16
CA VAL A 42 44.60 -17.27 -53.51
C VAL A 42 44.76 -17.02 -52.01
N LEU A 43 44.40 -18.01 -51.21
CA LEU A 43 44.63 -18.02 -49.76
C LEU A 43 45.81 -18.93 -49.44
N ILE A 44 46.72 -18.45 -48.60
CA ILE A 44 47.97 -19.14 -48.25
C ILE A 44 47.99 -19.44 -46.76
N ASN A 45 48.12 -20.71 -46.40
CA ASN A 45 48.26 -21.21 -45.02
C ASN A 45 49.73 -21.12 -44.54
N SER A 46 49.99 -21.25 -43.23
CA SER A 46 51.35 -21.35 -42.65
C SER A 46 52.26 -22.39 -43.31
N ASN A 47 51.70 -23.48 -43.83
CA ASN A 47 52.38 -24.57 -44.53
C ASN A 47 52.60 -24.28 -46.02
N GLN A 48 52.40 -23.04 -46.48
CA GLN A 48 52.54 -22.62 -47.88
C GLN A 48 51.62 -23.35 -48.87
N MET A 49 50.51 -23.94 -48.40
CA MET A 49 49.47 -24.48 -49.27
C MET A 49 48.60 -23.35 -49.81
N GLU A 50 48.39 -23.35 -51.13
CA GLU A 50 47.58 -22.38 -51.84
C GLU A 50 46.16 -22.90 -52.10
N PHE A 51 45.15 -22.10 -51.76
CA PHE A 51 43.74 -22.41 -51.97
C PHE A 51 43.11 -21.35 -52.87
N GLN A 52 42.65 -21.75 -54.05
CA GLN A 52 42.01 -20.86 -55.01
C GLN A 52 40.59 -20.49 -54.56
N CYS A 53 40.29 -19.19 -54.58
CA CYS A 53 38.97 -18.66 -54.30
C CYS A 53 38.19 -18.36 -55.59
N HIS A 54 36.87 -18.55 -55.58
CA HIS A 54 36.02 -18.43 -56.76
C HIS A 54 35.30 -17.08 -56.78
N ILE A 55 35.55 -16.25 -57.79
CA ILE A 55 35.00 -14.90 -57.90
C ILE A 55 33.54 -14.95 -58.37
N GLN A 56 32.64 -14.29 -57.65
CA GLN A 56 31.23 -14.15 -58.04
C GLN A 56 31.06 -12.98 -59.02
N ILE A 57 30.93 -13.32 -60.30
CA ILE A 57 30.91 -12.37 -61.43
C ILE A 57 29.81 -11.30 -61.27
N GLU A 58 28.63 -11.67 -60.77
CA GLU A 58 27.47 -10.78 -60.63
C GLU A 58 27.67 -9.68 -59.58
N SER A 59 28.59 -9.88 -58.64
CA SER A 59 28.87 -8.95 -57.53
C SER A 59 30.05 -8.01 -57.80
N TYR A 60 30.61 -8.06 -59.01
CA TYR A 60 31.82 -7.34 -59.38
C TYR A 60 31.52 -5.86 -59.66
N ILE A 61 32.13 -4.97 -58.87
CA ILE A 61 32.13 -3.53 -59.09
C ILE A 61 33.49 -3.12 -59.65
N THR A 62 33.49 -2.56 -60.86
CA THR A 62 34.69 -2.31 -61.66
C THR A 62 35.74 -1.53 -60.88
N ALA A 63 36.95 -2.10 -60.79
CA ALA A 63 38.12 -1.55 -60.11
C ALA A 63 37.96 -1.20 -58.61
N GLN A 64 36.82 -1.53 -57.98
CA GLN A 64 36.46 -1.10 -56.62
C GLN A 64 36.26 -2.26 -55.63
N SER A 65 35.43 -3.25 -55.97
CA SER A 65 35.16 -4.37 -55.07
C SER A 65 34.59 -5.60 -55.76
N PHE A 66 34.74 -6.75 -55.13
CA PHE A 66 34.14 -8.00 -55.62
C PHE A 66 33.95 -9.00 -54.48
N ILE A 67 33.06 -9.98 -54.67
CA ILE A 67 32.90 -11.11 -53.73
C ILE A 67 33.65 -12.33 -54.25
N CYS A 68 34.35 -12.99 -53.34
CA CYS A 68 35.09 -14.22 -53.60
C CYS A 68 34.60 -15.32 -52.65
N GLN A 69 34.03 -16.39 -53.19
CA GLN A 69 33.60 -17.55 -52.43
C GLN A 69 34.82 -18.40 -52.04
N LEU A 70 35.09 -18.51 -50.74
CA LEU A 70 36.19 -19.33 -50.25
C LEU A 70 35.95 -20.82 -50.55
N PRO A 71 37.02 -21.59 -50.80
CA PRO A 71 36.93 -23.05 -50.84
C PRO A 71 36.69 -23.62 -49.43
N SER A 72 36.57 -24.94 -49.35
CA SER A 72 36.45 -25.62 -48.05
C SER A 72 37.80 -25.59 -47.33
N LEU A 73 37.91 -24.84 -46.23
CA LEU A 73 39.17 -24.61 -45.51
C LEU A 73 39.14 -25.18 -44.08
N PRO A 74 40.22 -25.82 -43.60
CA PRO A 74 40.38 -26.22 -42.20
C PRO A 74 40.70 -25.01 -41.29
N ILE A 75 40.54 -25.21 -39.97
CA ILE A 75 40.88 -24.21 -38.92
C ILE A 75 42.32 -23.74 -39.10
N GLY A 76 42.52 -22.42 -39.04
CA GLY A 76 43.84 -21.82 -39.18
C GLY A 76 43.79 -20.38 -39.67
N ILE A 77 44.99 -19.83 -39.86
CA ILE A 77 45.20 -18.45 -40.32
C ILE A 77 45.63 -18.50 -41.78
N TYR A 78 45.01 -17.66 -42.61
CA TYR A 78 45.24 -17.59 -44.04
C TYR A 78 45.59 -16.17 -44.47
N THR A 79 46.62 -16.03 -45.30
CA THR A 79 46.97 -14.75 -45.93
C THR A 79 46.36 -14.68 -47.33
N ILE A 80 45.65 -13.60 -47.64
CA ILE A 80 45.01 -13.42 -48.95
C ILE A 80 45.99 -12.73 -49.91
N LYS A 81 46.16 -13.32 -51.09
CA LYS A 81 46.95 -12.79 -52.20
C LYS A 81 46.02 -12.56 -53.40
N VAL A 82 45.93 -11.30 -53.85
CA VAL A 82 45.16 -10.92 -55.04
C VAL A 82 46.14 -10.58 -56.16
N THR A 83 45.92 -11.14 -57.35
CA THR A 83 46.73 -10.86 -58.54
C THR A 83 45.82 -10.30 -59.64
N VAL A 84 46.20 -9.19 -60.26
CA VAL A 84 45.47 -8.54 -61.34
C VAL A 84 46.38 -8.47 -62.57
N HIS A 85 46.04 -9.13 -63.68
CA HIS A 85 46.86 -9.20 -64.90
C HIS A 85 48.36 -9.46 -64.60
N SER A 86 48.66 -10.42 -63.74
CA SER A 86 50.02 -10.79 -63.29
C SER A 86 50.70 -9.84 -62.30
N VAL A 87 50.07 -8.75 -61.88
CA VAL A 87 50.57 -7.86 -60.81
C VAL A 87 49.96 -8.28 -59.48
N VAL A 88 50.80 -8.60 -58.50
CA VAL A 88 50.36 -9.01 -57.15
C VAL A 88 50.08 -7.78 -56.28
N SER A 89 49.00 -7.83 -55.50
CA SER A 89 48.67 -6.80 -54.51
C SER A 89 49.80 -6.63 -53.49
N LYS A 90 50.08 -5.37 -53.13
CA LYS A 90 51.05 -5.05 -52.06
C LYS A 90 50.50 -5.46 -50.70
N ASP A 91 49.20 -5.25 -50.50
CA ASP A 91 48.50 -5.59 -49.28
C ASP A 91 48.25 -7.10 -49.19
N ARG A 92 48.42 -7.65 -47.98
CA ARG A 92 48.21 -9.07 -47.65
C ARG A 92 47.35 -9.20 -46.39
N PRO A 93 46.02 -9.02 -46.49
CA PRO A 93 45.15 -9.11 -45.34
C PRO A 93 45.05 -10.57 -44.85
N ILE A 94 44.78 -10.72 -43.56
CA ILE A 94 44.69 -12.00 -42.87
C ILE A 94 43.22 -12.38 -42.70
N PHE A 95 42.92 -13.65 -42.91
CA PHE A 95 41.60 -14.24 -42.69
C PHE A 95 41.72 -15.42 -41.73
N HIS A 96 40.81 -15.50 -40.76
CA HIS A 96 40.81 -16.54 -39.74
C HIS A 96 39.69 -17.56 -39.99
N ILE A 97 40.04 -18.84 -39.96
CA ILE A 97 39.06 -19.93 -39.94
C ILE A 97 38.98 -20.48 -38.53
N VAL A 98 37.81 -20.40 -37.91
CA VAL A 98 37.54 -20.86 -36.53
C VAL A 98 36.32 -21.76 -36.48
N LYS A 99 36.08 -22.41 -35.33
CA LYS A 99 34.87 -23.20 -35.07
C LYS A 99 33.95 -22.43 -34.11
N PRO A 100 32.66 -22.23 -34.44
CA PRO A 100 31.70 -21.62 -33.52
C PRO A 100 31.38 -22.56 -32.36
N VAL A 101 31.23 -22.02 -31.15
CA VAL A 101 30.91 -22.80 -29.94
C VAL A 101 29.78 -22.12 -29.18
N ILE A 102 28.71 -22.85 -28.88
CA ILE A 102 27.64 -22.40 -27.98
C ILE A 102 27.94 -22.91 -26.58
N ASN A 103 27.91 -22.01 -25.60
CA ASN A 103 28.08 -22.35 -24.19
C ASN A 103 26.73 -22.45 -23.47
N HIS A 104 25.80 -21.53 -23.76
CA HIS A 104 24.51 -21.46 -23.07
C HIS A 104 23.39 -20.90 -23.96
N VAL A 105 22.15 -21.32 -23.70
CA VAL A 105 20.93 -20.79 -24.34
C VAL A 105 19.91 -20.48 -23.26
N TYR A 106 19.34 -19.27 -23.30
CA TYR A 106 18.34 -18.80 -22.35
C TYR A 106 17.20 -18.07 -23.07
N PRO A 107 15.92 -18.36 -22.76
CA PRO A 107 15.44 -19.44 -21.93
C PRO A 107 15.64 -20.80 -22.60
N ASN A 108 15.55 -21.88 -21.83
CA ASN A 108 15.55 -23.25 -22.34
C ASN A 108 14.15 -23.80 -22.58
N LEU A 109 13.10 -22.98 -22.44
CA LEU A 109 11.72 -23.37 -22.67
C LEU A 109 10.88 -22.19 -23.17
N GLY A 110 9.74 -22.48 -23.80
CA GLY A 110 8.75 -21.48 -24.21
C GLY A 110 7.53 -22.08 -24.92
N PRO A 111 6.49 -21.27 -25.20
CA PRO A 111 5.23 -21.75 -25.77
C PRO A 111 5.39 -22.31 -27.17
N ARG A 112 4.56 -23.30 -27.50
CA ARG A 112 4.49 -23.90 -28.83
C ARG A 112 4.08 -22.94 -29.94
N SER A 113 3.41 -21.84 -29.61
CA SER A 113 3.12 -20.77 -30.56
C SER A 113 4.40 -20.09 -31.07
N GLY A 114 5.53 -20.26 -30.38
CA GLY A 114 6.77 -19.55 -30.68
C GLY A 114 6.73 -18.12 -30.16
N GLY A 115 7.60 -17.28 -30.70
CA GLY A 115 7.73 -15.87 -30.31
C GLY A 115 8.72 -15.63 -29.15
N THR A 116 9.27 -16.69 -28.56
CA THR A 116 10.20 -16.60 -27.43
C THR A 116 11.54 -16.02 -27.89
N LEU A 117 12.00 -14.99 -27.20
CA LEU A 117 13.30 -14.37 -27.44
C LEU A 117 14.41 -15.23 -26.81
N LEU A 118 15.11 -16.01 -27.64
CA LEU A 118 16.30 -16.77 -27.23
C LEU A 118 17.54 -15.90 -27.25
N SER A 119 18.34 -16.00 -26.21
CA SER A 119 19.69 -15.49 -26.09
C SER A 119 20.66 -16.67 -26.13
N ILE A 120 21.44 -16.74 -27.21
CA ILE A 120 22.45 -17.77 -27.45
C ILE A 120 23.82 -17.16 -27.20
N LYS A 121 24.53 -17.69 -26.20
CA LYS A 121 25.81 -17.16 -25.74
C LYS A 121 26.93 -18.16 -26.01
N GLY A 122 28.05 -17.68 -26.54
CA GLY A 122 29.15 -18.55 -26.95
C GLY A 122 30.34 -17.80 -27.54
N LYS A 123 31.18 -18.51 -28.29
CA LYS A 123 32.37 -17.95 -28.95
C LYS A 123 32.25 -18.07 -30.47
N HIS A 124 32.72 -17.05 -31.18
CA HIS A 124 32.76 -17.03 -32.64
C HIS A 124 31.38 -17.30 -33.26
N LEU A 125 30.32 -16.73 -32.69
CA LEU A 125 28.95 -16.94 -33.16
C LEU A 125 28.59 -16.01 -34.33
N THR A 126 29.24 -14.86 -34.41
CA THR A 126 29.04 -13.80 -35.41
C THR A 126 29.97 -13.90 -36.61
N ILE A 127 30.70 -15.01 -36.74
CA ILE A 127 31.61 -15.27 -37.86
C ILE A 127 30.83 -15.54 -39.16
N GLY A 128 31.51 -15.42 -40.30
CA GLY A 128 30.91 -15.66 -41.61
C GLY A 128 30.08 -14.48 -42.10
N SER A 129 29.28 -14.70 -43.14
CA SER A 129 28.46 -13.66 -43.77
C SER A 129 26.98 -13.77 -43.45
N LYS A 130 26.48 -15.01 -43.31
CA LYS A 130 25.06 -15.27 -43.03
C LYS A 130 24.91 -16.34 -41.97
N ILE A 131 24.10 -16.05 -40.95
CA ILE A 131 23.74 -17.00 -39.91
C ILE A 131 22.24 -17.33 -39.96
N ASN A 132 21.92 -18.62 -39.91
CA ASN A 132 20.58 -19.14 -39.69
C ASN A 132 20.60 -20.09 -38.49
N ILE A 133 19.63 -19.94 -37.59
CA ILE A 133 19.54 -20.73 -36.36
C ILE A 133 18.25 -21.57 -36.43
N PHE A 134 18.31 -22.80 -35.93
CA PHE A 134 17.18 -23.71 -35.87
C PHE A 134 17.05 -24.31 -34.46
N VAL A 135 15.81 -24.46 -34.01
CA VAL A 135 15.43 -25.18 -32.80
C VAL A 135 14.68 -26.45 -33.22
N GLY A 136 15.35 -27.58 -33.15
CA GLY A 136 14.89 -28.82 -33.78
C GLY A 136 14.74 -28.63 -35.30
N HIS A 137 13.50 -28.73 -35.79
CA HIS A 137 13.17 -28.53 -37.21
C HIS A 137 12.66 -27.11 -37.52
N GLN A 138 12.47 -26.28 -36.50
CA GLN A 138 11.87 -24.95 -36.65
C GLN A 138 12.93 -23.86 -36.77
N PRO A 139 12.80 -22.90 -37.69
CA PRO A 139 13.72 -21.77 -37.79
C PRO A 139 13.58 -20.85 -36.56
N CYS A 140 14.69 -20.27 -36.11
CA CYS A 140 14.73 -19.19 -35.14
C CYS A 140 15.18 -17.91 -35.88
N PHE A 141 14.32 -16.89 -35.90
CA PHE A 141 14.57 -15.67 -36.64
C PHE A 141 15.55 -14.79 -35.88
N VAL A 142 16.78 -14.67 -36.38
CA VAL A 142 17.83 -13.83 -35.77
C VAL A 142 17.36 -12.37 -35.76
N ILE A 143 17.54 -11.71 -34.63
CA ILE A 143 17.28 -10.28 -34.47
C ILE A 143 18.58 -9.56 -34.81
N GLU A 144 18.59 -8.91 -35.96
CA GLU A 144 19.72 -8.07 -36.36
C GLU A 144 19.66 -6.78 -35.52
N ASN A 145 20.56 -6.65 -34.55
CA ASN A 145 20.77 -5.37 -33.90
C ASN A 145 21.40 -4.43 -34.94
N GLU A 146 20.76 -3.28 -35.19
CA GLU A 146 21.25 -2.24 -36.12
C GLU A 146 22.67 -1.74 -35.80
N GLU A 147 23.23 -2.11 -34.65
CA GLU A 147 24.58 -1.73 -34.21
C GLU A 147 25.72 -2.65 -34.69
N ILE A 148 25.46 -3.81 -35.32
CA ILE A 148 26.54 -4.79 -35.67
C ILE A 148 26.62 -5.14 -37.17
N PHE A 149 25.71 -4.65 -38.00
CA PHE A 149 25.92 -4.65 -39.45
C PHE A 149 26.34 -3.25 -39.89
N ILE A 150 27.63 -3.07 -40.20
CA ILE A 150 28.06 -1.94 -41.02
C ILE A 150 27.18 -1.94 -42.26
N SER A 151 26.31 -0.93 -42.38
CA SER A 151 25.28 -0.80 -43.40
C SER A 151 25.86 -1.07 -44.78
N SER A 152 25.50 -2.21 -45.37
CA SER A 152 25.68 -2.44 -46.80
C SER A 152 24.41 -2.05 -47.56
N THR A 153 23.92 -0.85 -47.28
CA THR A 153 22.99 -0.13 -48.16
C THR A 153 23.78 0.99 -48.82
N ILE A 154 24.22 0.73 -50.05
CA ILE A 154 24.71 1.77 -50.95
C ILE A 154 23.50 2.67 -51.24
N SER A 155 23.50 3.88 -50.67
CA SER A 155 22.64 4.96 -51.16
C SER A 155 23.39 5.62 -52.32
N ASP A 156 22.73 5.68 -53.47
CA ASP A 156 23.17 6.39 -54.67
C ASP A 156 23.04 7.91 -54.47
N ASP A 157 23.77 8.48 -53.49
CA ASP A 157 23.86 9.92 -53.30
C ASP A 157 25.31 10.41 -53.46
N GLU A 158 25.52 11.21 -54.50
CA GLU A 158 26.80 11.64 -55.07
C GLU A 158 27.69 12.54 -54.18
N ASN A 159 27.43 12.74 -52.88
CA ASN A 159 28.22 13.72 -52.12
C ASN A 159 28.47 13.47 -50.62
N ASN A 160 28.31 12.26 -50.11
CA ASN A 160 28.76 11.93 -48.74
C ASN A 160 29.94 10.96 -48.75
N GLN A 161 31.12 11.51 -48.48
CA GLN A 161 32.36 10.76 -48.27
C GLN A 161 32.28 10.00 -46.94
N PHE A 162 31.71 8.79 -46.97
CA PHE A 162 31.74 7.86 -45.84
C PHE A 162 33.18 7.42 -45.56
N ILE A 163 33.62 7.64 -44.31
CA ILE A 163 34.88 7.13 -43.79
C ILE A 163 34.71 5.63 -43.56
N ILE A 164 35.14 4.83 -44.54
CA ILE A 164 35.28 3.38 -44.39
C ILE A 164 36.53 3.14 -43.52
N PRO A 165 36.44 2.45 -42.36
CA PRO A 165 37.60 2.23 -41.50
C PRO A 165 38.69 1.42 -42.21
N SER A 166 39.94 1.81 -41.99
CA SER A 166 41.12 1.14 -42.54
C SER A 166 41.29 -0.29 -41.99
N ILE A 167 42.07 -1.13 -42.70
CA ILE A 167 42.53 -2.50 -42.33
C ILE A 167 42.97 -2.67 -40.86
N SER A 168 43.25 -1.58 -40.14
CA SER A 168 43.77 -1.56 -38.78
C SER A 168 42.73 -1.43 -37.65
N GLN A 169 41.41 -1.48 -37.89
CA GLN A 169 40.40 -1.21 -36.84
C GLN A 169 39.33 -2.29 -36.60
N LEU A 170 39.39 -3.47 -37.24
CA LEU A 170 38.65 -4.63 -36.72
C LEU A 170 39.60 -5.44 -35.83
N GLU A 171 39.63 -5.12 -34.54
CA GLU A 171 40.26 -5.97 -33.53
C GLU A 171 39.52 -7.32 -33.52
N LEU A 172 40.28 -8.42 -33.49
CA LEU A 172 39.72 -9.74 -33.21
C LEU A 172 38.90 -9.63 -31.92
N PRO A 173 37.66 -10.16 -31.87
CA PRO A 173 36.89 -10.18 -30.63
C PRO A 173 37.75 -10.84 -29.55
N ASN A 174 37.83 -10.18 -28.39
CA ASN A 174 38.61 -10.60 -27.25
C ASN A 174 38.34 -12.09 -26.95
N GLU A 175 39.35 -12.97 -26.94
CA GLU A 175 39.16 -14.44 -26.83
C GLU A 175 38.40 -14.87 -25.56
N ASN A 176 38.30 -13.97 -24.58
CA ASN A 176 37.61 -14.15 -23.31
C ASN A 176 36.18 -13.60 -23.29
N GLU A 177 35.77 -12.84 -24.30
CA GLU A 177 34.41 -12.30 -24.41
C GLU A 177 33.50 -13.27 -25.16
N GLU A 178 32.38 -13.61 -24.52
CA GLU A 178 31.35 -14.40 -25.14
C GLU A 178 30.41 -13.49 -25.95
N GLU A 179 30.21 -13.85 -27.20
CA GLU A 179 29.26 -13.21 -28.10
C GLU A 179 27.83 -13.67 -27.77
N ILE A 180 26.86 -12.78 -27.96
CA ILE A 180 25.44 -13.05 -27.74
C ILE A 180 24.70 -12.84 -29.06
N ILE A 181 23.96 -13.86 -29.49
CA ILE A 181 23.01 -13.76 -30.59
C ILE A 181 21.60 -13.93 -30.06
N GLN A 182 20.73 -13.00 -30.45
CA GLN A 182 19.32 -13.05 -30.12
C GLN A 182 18.50 -13.56 -31.31
N CYS A 183 17.58 -14.49 -31.08
CA CYS A 183 16.65 -14.96 -32.11
C CYS A 183 15.27 -15.24 -31.53
N ARG A 184 14.22 -15.08 -32.34
CA ARG A 184 12.84 -15.36 -31.97
C ARG A 184 12.43 -16.75 -32.47
N THR A 185 11.96 -17.61 -31.57
CA THR A 185 11.48 -18.96 -31.95
C THR A 185 10.27 -18.88 -32.87
N SER A 186 10.14 -19.83 -33.79
CA SER A 186 8.92 -19.99 -34.58
C SER A 186 7.98 -21.03 -33.97
N LYS A 187 6.74 -21.04 -34.47
CA LYS A 187 5.68 -21.97 -34.07
C LYS A 187 6.10 -23.42 -34.32
N LEU A 188 5.85 -24.30 -33.35
CA LEU A 188 6.11 -25.72 -33.52
C LEU A 188 5.15 -26.32 -34.57
N ALA A 189 5.70 -26.86 -35.67
CA ALA A 189 4.91 -27.61 -36.63
C ALA A 189 4.45 -28.92 -36.01
N VAL A 190 3.13 -29.10 -35.89
CA VAL A 190 2.54 -30.39 -35.53
C VAL A 190 2.65 -31.29 -36.76
N ILE A 191 3.46 -32.35 -36.67
CA ILE A 191 3.49 -33.38 -37.70
C ILE A 191 2.12 -34.06 -37.66
N ASN A 192 1.30 -33.84 -38.70
CA ASN A 192 0.03 -34.52 -38.86
C ASN A 192 0.33 -36.00 -39.20
N GLU A 193 0.46 -36.84 -38.17
CA GLU A 193 0.49 -38.29 -38.32
C GLU A 193 -0.91 -38.78 -38.72
N HIS A 194 -1.20 -38.74 -40.01
CA HIS A 194 -2.52 -39.13 -40.52
C HIS A 194 -2.76 -40.65 -40.56
N ASP A 195 -1.77 -41.50 -40.24
CA ASP A 195 -1.88 -42.96 -40.43
C ASP A 195 -1.16 -43.84 -39.37
N GLU A 196 -1.19 -43.54 -38.07
CA GLU A 196 -0.68 -44.50 -37.05
C GLU A 196 -1.62 -44.79 -35.86
N ASN A 197 -1.59 -46.07 -35.45
CA ASN A 197 -2.52 -46.80 -34.59
C ASN A 197 -2.75 -46.17 -33.20
N ARG A 198 -4.02 -46.26 -32.74
CA ARG A 198 -4.54 -45.66 -31.49
C ARG A 198 -3.77 -46.00 -30.20
N GLN A 199 -3.03 -47.10 -30.14
CA GLN A 199 -2.27 -47.52 -28.95
C GLN A 199 -0.86 -46.88 -28.85
N GLN A 200 -0.26 -46.44 -29.97
CA GLN A 200 1.00 -45.68 -29.94
C GLN A 200 0.79 -44.19 -29.62
N ARG A 201 -0.45 -43.68 -29.69
CA ARG A 201 -0.81 -42.28 -29.43
C ARG A 201 -0.52 -41.79 -28.01
N PHE A 202 -0.57 -42.65 -27.00
CA PHE A 202 -0.33 -42.25 -25.61
C PHE A 202 1.16 -42.21 -25.25
N VAL A 203 1.99 -43.04 -25.87
CA VAL A 203 3.44 -43.07 -25.63
C VAL A 203 4.17 -42.01 -26.48
N LYS A 204 3.71 -41.71 -27.71
CA LYS A 204 4.29 -40.65 -28.57
C LYS A 204 3.92 -39.22 -28.14
N ARG A 205 2.77 -38.99 -27.48
CA ARG A 205 2.40 -37.65 -26.96
C ARG A 205 3.36 -37.13 -25.90
N GLN A 206 4.10 -38.02 -25.23
CA GLN A 206 5.10 -37.67 -24.22
C GLN A 206 6.54 -37.62 -24.79
N ALA A 207 6.75 -37.96 -26.07
CA ALA A 207 8.06 -37.92 -26.69
C ALA A 207 8.35 -36.52 -27.26
N LEU A 208 9.12 -35.75 -26.50
CA LEU A 208 9.95 -34.62 -26.93
C LEU A 208 9.26 -33.52 -27.76
N TRP A 209 8.73 -32.52 -27.06
CA TRP A 209 8.72 -31.14 -27.57
C TRP A 209 10.12 -30.50 -27.42
N ILE A 210 11.17 -31.32 -27.42
CA ILE A 210 12.54 -30.92 -27.15
C ILE A 210 13.27 -30.80 -28.49
N GLY A 211 13.71 -29.59 -28.83
CA GLY A 211 14.55 -29.30 -29.97
C GLY A 211 16.01 -29.11 -29.55
N THR A 212 16.93 -29.73 -30.30
CA THR A 212 18.36 -29.38 -30.22
C THR A 212 18.63 -28.12 -31.03
N ILE A 213 19.67 -27.37 -30.66
CA ILE A 213 20.06 -26.16 -31.39
C ILE A 213 20.97 -26.54 -32.55
N ARG A 214 20.59 -26.11 -33.76
CA ARG A 214 21.40 -26.28 -34.98
C ARG A 214 21.70 -24.91 -35.57
N ILE A 215 22.97 -24.63 -35.79
CA ILE A 215 23.45 -23.40 -36.41
C ILE A 215 23.93 -23.71 -37.83
N LEU A 216 23.54 -22.86 -38.76
CA LEU A 216 24.04 -22.80 -40.13
C LEU A 216 24.72 -21.44 -40.33
N ILE A 217 26.04 -21.42 -40.50
CA ILE A 217 26.80 -20.21 -40.84
C ILE A 217 27.39 -20.42 -42.23
N ASP A 218 27.00 -19.60 -43.19
CA ASP A 218 27.31 -19.78 -44.61
C ASP A 218 26.90 -21.21 -45.06
N ASN A 219 27.88 -22.07 -45.38
CA ASN A 219 27.67 -23.48 -45.71
C ASN A 219 28.09 -24.46 -44.59
N PHE A 220 28.52 -23.95 -43.42
CA PHE A 220 28.88 -24.75 -42.26
C PHE A 220 27.63 -25.08 -41.44
N THR A 221 27.49 -26.35 -41.04
CA THR A 221 26.39 -26.83 -40.21
C THR A 221 26.92 -27.52 -38.96
N GLU A 222 26.44 -27.13 -37.78
CA GLU A 222 26.71 -27.84 -36.52
C GLU A 222 25.42 -28.00 -35.73
N THR A 223 25.23 -29.17 -35.11
CA THR A 223 24.13 -29.42 -34.17
C THR A 223 24.69 -29.65 -32.78
N TYR A 224 24.22 -28.87 -31.81
CA TYR A 224 24.67 -28.91 -30.41
C TYR A 224 23.72 -29.80 -29.61
N SER A 225 24.03 -31.10 -29.54
CA SER A 225 23.17 -32.11 -28.89
C SER A 225 23.09 -31.99 -27.37
N ASN A 226 24.06 -31.34 -26.74
CA ASN A 226 24.12 -31.07 -25.31
C ASN A 226 23.21 -29.92 -24.86
N ILE A 227 22.70 -29.11 -25.80
CA ILE A 227 21.84 -27.96 -25.52
C ILE A 227 20.47 -28.22 -26.11
N THR A 228 19.46 -28.16 -25.25
CA THR A 228 18.08 -28.46 -25.61
C THR A 228 17.15 -27.33 -25.23
N TYR A 229 16.14 -27.11 -26.06
CA TYR A 229 15.05 -26.18 -25.82
C TYR A 229 13.73 -26.96 -25.81
N SER A 230 12.91 -26.76 -24.79
CA SER A 230 11.62 -27.44 -24.64
C SER A 230 10.47 -26.52 -24.99
N TYR A 231 9.73 -26.84 -26.05
CA TYR A 231 8.43 -26.24 -26.26
C TYR A 231 7.43 -26.75 -25.21
N THR A 232 6.55 -25.86 -24.75
CA THR A 232 5.50 -26.15 -23.78
C THR A 232 4.13 -25.82 -24.38
N GLU A 233 3.06 -26.31 -23.76
CA GLU A 233 1.70 -25.89 -24.09
C GLU A 233 1.53 -24.38 -23.87
N ASP A 234 0.73 -23.74 -24.72
CA ASP A 234 0.52 -22.29 -24.69
C ASP A 234 -0.11 -21.84 -23.36
N PRO A 235 0.36 -20.73 -22.75
CA PRO A 235 -0.26 -20.17 -21.56
C PRO A 235 -1.69 -19.72 -21.81
N ARG A 236 -2.52 -19.79 -20.77
CA ARG A 236 -3.90 -19.30 -20.80
C ARG A 236 -4.19 -18.44 -19.59
N VAL A 237 -4.98 -17.39 -19.79
CA VAL A 237 -5.52 -16.57 -18.71
C VAL A 237 -6.98 -16.98 -18.48
N HIS A 238 -7.30 -17.36 -17.24
CA HIS A 238 -8.62 -17.83 -16.80
C HIS A 238 -9.42 -16.75 -16.09
N ASN A 239 -8.78 -15.93 -15.26
CA ASN A 239 -9.47 -14.90 -14.48
C ASN A 239 -8.48 -13.82 -13.99
N LEU A 240 -8.99 -12.65 -13.66
CA LEU A 240 -8.24 -11.59 -12.96
C LEU A 240 -8.79 -11.42 -11.55
N SER A 241 -7.93 -11.08 -10.58
CA SER A 241 -8.37 -10.75 -9.23
C SER A 241 -9.24 -9.49 -9.18
N ARG A 242 -9.08 -8.60 -10.17
CA ARG A 242 -9.90 -7.42 -10.39
C ARG A 242 -9.89 -7.04 -11.88
N TYR A 243 -11.02 -6.53 -12.36
CA TYR A 243 -11.19 -6.02 -13.73
C TYR A 243 -11.21 -4.48 -13.75
N SER A 244 -10.58 -3.84 -12.76
CA SER A 244 -10.57 -2.39 -12.62
C SER A 244 -9.23 -1.82 -12.16
N GLY A 245 -8.93 -0.60 -12.57
CA GLY A 245 -7.71 0.14 -12.23
C GLY A 245 -7.93 1.66 -12.15
N ILE A 246 -6.89 2.38 -11.77
CA ILE A 246 -6.89 3.85 -11.69
C ILE A 246 -6.20 4.46 -12.91
N GLN A 247 -6.61 5.65 -13.34
CA GLN A 247 -6.06 6.35 -14.51
C GLN A 247 -4.54 6.51 -14.48
N SER A 248 -3.98 6.71 -13.29
CA SER A 248 -2.52 6.81 -13.12
C SER A 248 -1.77 5.49 -13.24
N GLY A 249 -2.47 4.37 -13.21
CA GLY A 249 -1.90 3.04 -13.23
C GLY A 249 -1.13 2.67 -11.97
N GLY A 250 -0.44 1.54 -12.04
CA GLY A 250 0.36 0.99 -10.95
C GLY A 250 -0.43 0.27 -9.86
N LEU A 251 -1.77 0.19 -9.96
CA LEU A 251 -2.56 -0.63 -9.07
C LEU A 251 -2.32 -2.12 -9.41
N PRO A 252 -1.88 -2.94 -8.45
CA PRO A 252 -1.57 -4.34 -8.70
C PRO A 252 -2.84 -5.18 -8.83
N PHE A 253 -2.75 -6.22 -9.67
CA PHE A 253 -3.74 -7.29 -9.75
C PHE A 253 -3.06 -8.63 -10.06
N LEU A 254 -3.71 -9.72 -9.65
CA LEU A 254 -3.26 -11.08 -9.97
C LEU A 254 -4.05 -11.58 -11.19
N ALA A 255 -3.34 -12.10 -12.18
CA ALA A 255 -3.94 -12.87 -13.26
C ALA A 255 -3.74 -14.37 -12.95
N TYR A 256 -4.82 -15.14 -13.03
CA TYR A 256 -4.86 -16.57 -12.81
C TYR A 256 -4.95 -17.30 -14.14
N GLY A 257 -4.27 -18.42 -14.27
CA GLY A 257 -4.10 -19.09 -15.55
C GLY A 257 -3.36 -20.41 -15.47
N THR A 258 -2.72 -20.78 -16.57
CA THR A 258 -1.89 -21.98 -16.69
C THR A 258 -0.63 -21.66 -17.50
N ASN A 259 0.44 -22.42 -17.22
CA ASN A 259 1.74 -22.36 -17.91
C ASN A 259 2.38 -20.97 -18.01
N PHE A 260 2.17 -20.08 -17.04
CA PHE A 260 2.83 -18.77 -17.06
C PHE A 260 4.35 -18.84 -16.94
N ASN A 261 4.88 -19.93 -16.37
CA ASN A 261 6.31 -20.21 -16.33
C ASN A 261 6.94 -20.40 -17.73
N SER A 262 6.12 -20.60 -18.78
CA SER A 262 6.60 -20.67 -20.16
C SER A 262 7.00 -19.33 -20.74
N ILE A 263 6.61 -18.22 -20.10
CA ILE A 263 6.79 -16.87 -20.62
C ILE A 263 7.78 -16.11 -19.76
N GLN A 264 8.82 -15.53 -20.38
CA GLN A 264 9.85 -14.78 -19.67
C GLN A 264 9.40 -13.38 -19.26
N THR A 265 8.79 -12.67 -20.21
CA THR A 265 8.43 -11.25 -20.06
C THR A 265 6.96 -11.04 -20.44
N PRO A 266 6.02 -11.59 -19.66
CA PRO A 266 4.60 -11.35 -19.92
C PRO A 266 4.29 -9.88 -19.72
N GLN A 267 3.50 -9.30 -20.63
CA GLN A 267 3.04 -7.92 -20.51
C GLN A 267 1.53 -7.86 -20.58
N PHE A 268 0.93 -7.02 -19.75
CA PHE A 268 -0.49 -6.69 -19.81
C PHE A 268 -0.65 -5.43 -20.66
N PHE A 269 -1.67 -5.40 -21.51
CA PHE A 269 -1.98 -4.21 -22.27
C PHE A 269 -3.46 -3.88 -22.28
N ILE A 270 -3.77 -2.59 -22.39
CA ILE A 270 -5.10 -2.09 -22.71
C ILE A 270 -5.05 -1.33 -24.04
N GLU A 271 -6.12 -1.42 -24.80
CA GLU A 271 -6.25 -0.82 -26.12
C GLU A 271 -7.32 0.28 -26.11
N TYR A 272 -6.97 1.45 -26.67
CA TYR A 272 -7.86 2.60 -26.83
C TYR A 272 -8.10 2.88 -28.31
N ASN A 273 -9.38 3.08 -28.67
CA ASN A 273 -9.84 3.42 -30.03
C ASN A 273 -9.24 2.56 -31.16
N ASN A 274 -8.99 1.26 -30.89
CA ASN A 274 -8.39 0.30 -31.82
C ASN A 274 -7.06 0.77 -32.48
N SER A 275 -6.31 1.67 -31.84
CA SER A 275 -5.11 2.29 -32.43
C SER A 275 -3.96 2.49 -31.44
N GLN A 276 -4.26 2.76 -30.17
CA GLN A 276 -3.26 3.03 -29.14
C GLN A 276 -3.25 1.92 -28.09
N ILE A 277 -2.07 1.40 -27.80
CA ILE A 277 -1.87 0.30 -26.86
C ILE A 277 -0.99 0.80 -25.70
N PHE A 278 -1.47 0.61 -24.48
CA PHE A 278 -0.73 0.93 -23.25
C PHE A 278 -0.31 -0.36 -22.58
N VAL A 279 0.98 -0.52 -22.31
CA VAL A 279 1.60 -1.78 -21.90
C VAL A 279 2.26 -1.63 -20.54
N GLU A 280 2.14 -2.67 -19.71
CA GLU A 280 2.88 -2.82 -18.45
C GLU A 280 3.43 -4.23 -18.31
N ASN A 281 4.59 -4.35 -17.66
CA ASN A 281 5.20 -5.64 -17.42
C ASN A 281 4.50 -6.39 -16.27
N CYS A 282 4.35 -7.70 -16.44
CA CYS A 282 3.89 -8.61 -15.40
C CYS A 282 5.06 -9.45 -14.87
N SER A 283 4.93 -9.92 -13.63
CA SER A 283 5.88 -10.83 -13.00
C SER A 283 5.21 -12.16 -12.67
N VAL A 284 5.73 -13.25 -13.22
CA VAL A 284 5.23 -14.60 -12.94
C VAL A 284 5.54 -14.95 -11.48
N LYS A 285 4.54 -15.43 -10.74
CA LYS A 285 4.70 -15.88 -9.34
C LYS A 285 4.70 -17.39 -9.26
N THR A 286 3.74 -18.02 -9.92
CA THR A 286 3.62 -19.47 -10.05
C THR A 286 3.24 -19.82 -11.49
N PRO A 287 3.28 -21.09 -11.92
CA PRO A 287 2.76 -21.50 -13.22
C PRO A 287 1.29 -21.12 -13.46
N GLU A 288 0.54 -20.86 -12.39
CA GLU A 288 -0.90 -20.56 -12.40
C GLU A 288 -1.25 -19.12 -12.02
N SER A 289 -0.27 -18.32 -11.58
CA SER A 289 -0.52 -16.94 -11.17
C SER A 289 0.63 -15.99 -11.53
N MET A 290 0.28 -14.79 -11.98
CA MET A 290 1.21 -13.71 -12.22
C MET A 290 0.69 -12.39 -11.66
N LEU A 291 1.61 -11.54 -11.20
CA LEU A 291 1.33 -10.20 -10.68
C LEU A 291 1.55 -9.17 -11.78
N CYS A 292 0.50 -8.43 -12.11
CA CYS A 292 0.50 -7.39 -13.13
C CYS A 292 0.13 -6.03 -12.53
N TYR A 293 0.35 -4.98 -13.29
CA TYR A 293 0.00 -3.61 -12.94
C TYR A 293 -0.82 -2.97 -14.06
N GLY A 294 -1.83 -2.17 -13.68
CA GLY A 294 -2.57 -1.38 -14.67
C GLY A 294 -1.69 -0.29 -15.30
N PRO A 295 -1.75 -0.07 -16.63
CA PRO A 295 -0.99 0.97 -17.31
C PRO A 295 -1.47 2.38 -16.96
N SER A 296 -0.63 3.37 -17.24
CA SER A 296 -0.87 4.78 -16.93
C SER A 296 -1.35 5.54 -18.17
N LEU A 297 -2.46 6.28 -18.07
CA LEU A 297 -3.05 7.05 -19.18
C LEU A 297 -2.80 8.56 -19.05
N LYS A 298 -1.60 8.98 -18.61
CA LYS A 298 -1.24 10.40 -18.37
C LYS A 298 -1.57 11.38 -19.52
N TRP A 299 -1.74 10.89 -20.75
CA TRP A 299 -2.02 11.73 -21.91
C TRP A 299 -3.53 11.98 -22.18
N ILE A 300 -4.44 11.12 -21.70
CA ILE A 300 -5.91 11.26 -21.92
C ILE A 300 -6.57 12.18 -20.88
N GLU A 301 -5.79 12.69 -19.92
CA GLU A 301 -6.31 13.55 -18.84
C GLU A 301 -7.09 14.76 -19.40
N ASN A 302 -6.66 15.31 -20.55
CA ASN A 302 -7.34 16.44 -21.18
C ASN A 302 -8.65 16.07 -21.91
N GLU A 303 -8.71 14.96 -22.65
CA GLU A 303 -9.94 14.56 -23.38
C GLU A 303 -11.04 13.99 -22.46
N ILE A 304 -10.64 13.31 -21.39
CA ILE A 304 -11.59 12.76 -20.39
C ILE A 304 -12.21 13.88 -19.54
N LEU A 305 -11.43 14.89 -19.12
CA LEU A 305 -11.96 16.06 -18.41
C LEU A 305 -12.86 16.94 -19.29
N LEU A 306 -12.59 17.05 -20.59
CA LEU A 306 -13.43 17.82 -21.51
C LEU A 306 -14.82 17.20 -21.71
N LYS A 307 -14.94 15.86 -21.67
CA LYS A 307 -16.25 15.17 -21.79
C LYS A 307 -17.06 15.15 -20.50
N SER A 308 -16.43 15.19 -19.33
CA SER A 308 -17.16 15.29 -18.04
C SER A 308 -17.71 16.70 -17.78
N THR A 309 -17.14 17.74 -18.42
CA THR A 309 -17.55 19.14 -18.22
C THR A 309 -18.74 19.56 -19.11
N THR A 310 -19.05 18.81 -20.17
CA THR A 310 -20.17 19.13 -21.08
C THR A 310 -21.53 18.58 -20.65
N LEU A 311 -21.62 17.84 -19.53
CA LEU A 311 -22.87 17.23 -19.05
C LEU A 311 -23.50 17.94 -17.82
N SER A 312 -23.17 19.23 -17.61
CA SER A 312 -23.73 20.02 -16.51
C SER A 312 -24.06 21.46 -16.94
N SER A 313 -24.71 21.64 -18.10
CA SER A 313 -25.43 22.89 -18.38
C SER A 313 -26.50 22.72 -19.46
N THR A 314 -27.61 22.08 -19.08
CA THR A 314 -28.91 22.40 -19.71
C THR A 314 -29.95 22.49 -18.62
N THR A 315 -30.03 23.67 -18.02
CA THR A 315 -31.21 24.19 -17.36
C THR A 315 -32.34 24.19 -18.38
N THR A 316 -33.29 23.27 -18.26
CA THR A 316 -34.55 23.32 -19.02
C THR A 316 -35.64 23.79 -18.08
N THR A 317 -35.95 25.08 -18.25
CA THR A 317 -37.18 25.73 -17.87
C THR A 317 -38.35 24.90 -18.40
N SER A 318 -39.27 24.56 -17.51
CA SER A 318 -40.52 23.91 -17.83
C SER A 318 -41.40 24.83 -18.68
N THR A 319 -41.76 24.38 -19.87
CA THR A 319 -42.97 24.86 -20.53
C THR A 319 -43.55 23.76 -21.41
N SER A 320 -44.77 23.39 -21.06
CA SER A 320 -45.68 22.47 -21.70
C SER A 320 -45.99 22.81 -23.16
N THR A 321 -46.08 21.80 -24.05
CA THR A 321 -47.24 21.58 -24.94
C THR A 321 -47.11 20.30 -25.80
N THR A 322 -48.06 19.38 -25.58
CA THR A 322 -48.87 18.60 -26.56
C THR A 322 -48.26 17.92 -27.82
N THR A 323 -48.33 16.58 -27.79
CA THR A 323 -48.91 15.64 -28.79
C THR A 323 -48.55 15.76 -30.28
N THR A 324 -48.00 14.69 -30.87
CA THR A 324 -48.76 13.73 -31.72
C THR A 324 -47.86 12.60 -32.26
N THR A 325 -48.50 11.46 -32.44
CA THR A 325 -48.10 10.16 -32.98
C THR A 325 -47.71 10.18 -34.47
N THR A 326 -46.75 9.36 -34.92
CA THR A 326 -46.92 8.35 -36.00
C THR A 326 -45.63 7.55 -36.31
N THR A 327 -45.87 6.39 -36.92
CA THR A 327 -45.11 5.16 -37.17
C THR A 327 -44.15 5.12 -38.37
N VAL A 328 -43.08 4.31 -38.22
CA VAL A 328 -42.50 3.29 -39.14
C VAL A 328 -41.56 3.67 -40.32
N SER A 329 -40.37 3.04 -40.25
CA SER A 329 -39.40 2.53 -41.26
C SER A 329 -38.61 3.48 -42.17
N SER A 330 -37.28 3.48 -42.03
CA SER A 330 -36.31 2.78 -42.92
C SER A 330 -34.86 3.04 -42.47
N SER A 331 -34.04 1.99 -42.45
CA SER A 331 -32.59 1.97 -42.12
C SER A 331 -31.73 2.68 -43.21
N PRO A 332 -30.44 3.07 -43.00
CA PRO A 332 -29.34 2.13 -42.73
C PRO A 332 -28.24 2.57 -41.72
N ILE A 333 -27.70 1.57 -41.03
CA ILE A 333 -26.29 1.35 -40.68
C ILE A 333 -25.45 2.57 -40.26
N THR A 334 -25.27 2.72 -38.94
CA THR A 334 -24.00 3.15 -38.33
C THR A 334 -23.78 2.35 -37.04
N HIS A 335 -23.04 1.24 -37.12
CA HIS A 335 -22.45 0.62 -35.94
C HIS A 335 -21.16 1.37 -35.58
N ILE A 336 -21.32 2.51 -34.92
CA ILE A 336 -20.28 3.12 -34.10
C ILE A 336 -20.71 2.83 -32.65
N LEU A 337 -20.05 1.87 -32.00
CA LEU A 337 -20.11 1.69 -30.55
C LEU A 337 -18.84 2.37 -30.02
N HIS A 338 -18.86 3.68 -29.76
CA HIS A 338 -19.28 4.32 -28.50
C HIS A 338 -18.77 3.58 -27.26
N SER A 339 -17.64 4.07 -26.72
CA SER A 339 -17.28 3.86 -25.32
C SER A 339 -18.46 4.32 -24.44
N ARG A 340 -19.15 3.37 -23.83
CA ARG A 340 -20.25 3.65 -22.90
C ARG A 340 -19.66 3.95 -21.52
N SER A 341 -19.80 5.18 -21.07
CA SER A 341 -19.67 5.52 -19.67
C SER A 341 -20.89 4.93 -18.95
N TYR A 342 -20.66 3.92 -18.11
CA TYR A 342 -21.71 3.31 -17.28
C TYR A 342 -21.80 4.09 -15.96
N ASP A 343 -23.04 4.43 -15.59
CA ASP A 343 -23.42 5.34 -14.52
C ASP A 343 -23.27 4.71 -13.11
N LYS A 344 -22.01 4.49 -12.72
CA LYS A 344 -21.50 4.51 -11.34
C LYS A 344 -20.06 5.01 -11.42
N ASN A 345 -19.86 6.30 -11.14
CA ASN A 345 -18.55 6.96 -11.00
C ASN A 345 -17.58 6.89 -12.20
N HIS A 346 -17.85 7.61 -13.29
CA HIS A 346 -16.84 8.12 -14.24
C HIS A 346 -15.75 7.15 -14.78
N CYS A 347 -15.97 5.82 -14.73
CA CYS A 347 -15.01 4.85 -15.24
C CYS A 347 -15.16 4.64 -16.76
N PHE A 348 -14.04 4.36 -17.42
CA PHE A 348 -13.96 4.10 -18.85
C PHE A 348 -13.64 2.64 -19.11
N GLU A 349 -14.35 2.04 -20.05
CA GLU A 349 -14.17 0.65 -20.46
C GLU A 349 -13.08 0.52 -21.53
N PHE A 350 -12.14 -0.39 -21.32
CA PHE A 350 -11.05 -0.69 -22.26
C PHE A 350 -11.01 -2.18 -22.62
N LYS A 351 -10.70 -2.44 -23.88
CA LYS A 351 -10.26 -3.78 -24.29
C LYS A 351 -8.88 -4.03 -23.71
N PHE A 352 -8.63 -5.27 -23.31
CA PHE A 352 -7.34 -5.68 -22.78
C PHE A 352 -6.92 -7.05 -23.30
N GLY A 353 -5.62 -7.31 -23.18
CA GLY A 353 -5.00 -8.57 -23.49
C GLY A 353 -3.62 -8.68 -22.86
N PHE A 354 -2.90 -9.73 -23.25
CA PHE A 354 -1.55 -9.98 -22.79
C PHE A 354 -0.62 -10.25 -23.98
N PHE A 355 0.59 -9.71 -23.92
CA PHE A 355 1.70 -10.15 -24.74
C PHE A 355 2.42 -11.28 -24.01
N MET A 356 2.30 -12.49 -24.55
CA MET A 356 2.96 -13.70 -24.09
C MET A 356 3.54 -14.40 -25.31
N ASP A 357 4.65 -13.87 -25.82
CA ASP A 357 5.23 -14.28 -27.09
C ASP A 357 4.19 -14.22 -28.24
N ASP A 358 4.14 -15.22 -29.13
CA ASP A 358 3.20 -15.25 -30.28
C ASP A 358 1.88 -15.98 -29.96
N VAL A 359 1.50 -16.08 -28.68
CA VAL A 359 0.25 -16.71 -28.24
C VAL A 359 -0.94 -15.79 -28.54
N GLU A 360 -1.67 -16.07 -29.61
CA GLU A 360 -2.74 -15.20 -30.11
C GLU A 360 -3.97 -15.13 -29.18
N TYR A 361 -4.34 -16.24 -28.54
CA TYR A 361 -5.57 -16.32 -27.73
C TYR A 361 -5.58 -15.31 -26.56
N VAL A 362 -4.43 -15.09 -25.92
CA VAL A 362 -4.32 -14.14 -24.79
C VAL A 362 -4.29 -12.68 -25.23
N ARG A 363 -4.07 -12.39 -26.52
CA ARG A 363 -4.16 -11.03 -27.07
C ARG A 363 -5.61 -10.54 -27.14
N ASN A 364 -6.55 -11.45 -27.38
CA ASN A 364 -7.98 -11.16 -27.55
C ASN A 364 -8.82 -11.47 -26.30
N THR A 365 -8.25 -11.28 -25.10
CA THR A 365 -8.87 -11.69 -23.82
C THR A 365 -10.21 -10.99 -23.56
N SER A 366 -10.32 -9.70 -23.92
CA SER A 366 -11.58 -8.93 -23.80
C SER A 366 -12.76 -9.47 -24.61
N THR A 367 -12.55 -10.45 -25.51
CA THR A 367 -13.63 -11.12 -26.24
C THR A 367 -14.36 -12.16 -25.38
N TYR A 368 -13.65 -12.72 -24.38
CA TYR A 368 -14.12 -13.84 -23.57
C TYR A 368 -14.47 -13.46 -22.14
N TYR A 369 -14.04 -12.28 -21.68
CA TYR A 369 -14.22 -11.79 -20.31
C TYR A 369 -14.74 -10.35 -20.29
N GLU A 370 -15.19 -9.91 -19.12
CA GLU A 370 -15.58 -8.52 -18.87
C GLU A 370 -14.44 -7.56 -19.20
N ALA A 371 -14.77 -6.42 -19.78
CA ALA A 371 -13.77 -5.42 -20.14
C ALA A 371 -13.11 -4.79 -18.91
N PHE A 372 -11.92 -4.24 -19.11
CA PHE A 372 -11.14 -3.64 -18.03
C PHE A 372 -11.58 -2.19 -17.81
N LEU A 373 -12.04 -1.88 -16.60
CA LEU A 373 -12.56 -0.56 -16.22
C LEU A 373 -11.44 0.31 -15.65
N LEU A 374 -11.20 1.48 -16.24
CA LEU A 374 -10.26 2.46 -15.70
C LEU A 374 -11.03 3.64 -15.12
N CYS A 375 -10.90 3.86 -13.82
CA CYS A 375 -11.59 4.92 -13.10
C CYS A 375 -10.65 6.09 -12.79
N PRO A 376 -11.19 7.29 -12.55
CA PRO A 376 -10.38 8.43 -12.11
C PRO A 376 -9.64 8.11 -10.80
N ASP A 377 -8.51 8.79 -10.59
CA ASP A 377 -7.78 8.67 -9.34
C ASP A 377 -8.61 9.23 -8.17
N PRO A 378 -8.55 8.64 -6.96
CA PRO A 378 -9.28 9.16 -5.80
C PRO A 378 -8.78 10.56 -5.43
N ILE A 379 -9.66 11.36 -4.82
CA ILE A 379 -9.30 12.70 -4.36
C ILE A 379 -8.94 12.59 -2.88
N ILE A 380 -7.74 13.02 -2.49
CA ILE A 380 -7.32 13.06 -1.09
C ILE A 380 -7.00 14.50 -0.72
N TYR A 381 -7.67 15.01 0.32
CA TYR A 381 -7.55 16.41 0.71
C TYR A 381 -6.30 16.65 1.56
N PRO A 382 -5.52 17.71 1.28
CA PRO A 382 -4.41 18.10 2.14
C PRO A 382 -4.91 18.64 3.48
N PHE A 383 -4.02 18.65 4.47
CA PHE A 383 -4.32 19.13 5.80
C PHE A 383 -4.45 20.67 5.86
N ASN A 384 -5.69 21.16 5.79
CA ASN A 384 -6.14 22.55 5.95
C ASN A 384 -5.47 23.60 5.00
N ASN A 385 -6.23 24.60 4.55
CA ASN A 385 -5.75 25.56 3.54
C ASN A 385 -4.69 26.55 4.07
N ASP A 386 -4.65 26.80 5.39
CA ASP A 386 -3.86 27.87 6.00
C ASP A 386 -2.51 27.43 6.63
N GLY A 387 -2.05 26.21 6.37
CA GLY A 387 -0.64 25.87 6.55
C GLY A 387 -0.35 24.57 7.27
N LYS A 388 -0.38 23.45 6.51
CA LYS A 388 0.54 22.30 6.55
C LYS A 388 0.91 21.69 7.91
N ARG A 389 0.18 21.93 9.00
CA ARG A 389 0.57 21.54 10.36
C ARG A 389 -0.65 21.13 11.15
N ILE A 390 -0.82 19.83 11.40
CA ILE A 390 -1.83 19.30 12.32
C ILE A 390 -1.17 18.94 13.64
N GLN A 391 -1.80 19.34 14.75
CA GLN A 391 -1.44 18.93 16.10
C GLN A 391 -1.96 17.50 16.35
N TYR A 392 -1.04 16.54 16.49
CA TYR A 392 -1.39 15.13 16.63
C TYR A 392 -1.50 14.68 18.10
N ARG A 393 -2.56 13.93 18.45
CA ARG A 393 -2.89 13.52 19.83
C ARG A 393 -2.49 12.08 20.21
N TYR A 394 -1.58 11.45 19.47
CA TYR A 394 -1.06 10.09 19.72
C TYR A 394 -2.02 8.90 19.47
N ASP A 395 -3.31 9.13 19.17
CA ASP A 395 -4.29 8.03 19.04
C ASP A 395 -4.47 7.53 17.59
N TYR A 396 -5.14 8.30 16.73
CA TYR A 396 -5.44 7.93 15.34
C TYR A 396 -5.31 9.12 14.39
N LEU A 397 -4.81 8.87 13.17
CA LEU A 397 -4.73 9.86 12.09
C LEU A 397 -5.87 9.62 11.10
N THR A 398 -6.75 10.60 10.96
CA THR A 398 -7.85 10.60 9.99
C THR A 398 -7.46 11.40 8.75
N ILE A 399 -7.62 10.81 7.58
CA ILE A 399 -7.32 11.40 6.28
C ILE A 399 -8.61 11.44 5.47
N GLU A 400 -9.01 12.64 5.04
CA GLU A 400 -10.24 12.87 4.28
C GLU A 400 -10.00 12.77 2.77
N GLY A 401 -10.99 12.26 2.05
CA GLY A 401 -10.97 12.10 0.60
C GLY A 401 -12.34 11.82 0.00
N LEU A 402 -12.36 11.50 -1.29
CA LEU A 402 -13.53 11.04 -2.04
C LEU A 402 -13.12 9.87 -2.95
N ASN A 403 -14.09 8.99 -3.23
CA ASN A 403 -13.95 7.83 -4.13
C ASN A 403 -12.85 6.87 -3.67
N LEU A 404 -12.66 6.75 -2.36
CA LEU A 404 -11.57 5.95 -1.78
C LEU A 404 -11.81 4.45 -1.95
N LEU A 405 -13.06 4.03 -2.13
CA LEU A 405 -13.46 2.61 -2.29
C LEU A 405 -13.93 2.24 -3.70
N ASP A 406 -13.93 3.17 -4.66
CA ASP A 406 -14.42 2.92 -6.03
C ASP A 406 -13.69 1.78 -6.73
N VAL A 407 -12.35 1.80 -6.65
CA VAL A 407 -11.51 0.80 -7.31
C VAL A 407 -10.58 0.10 -6.33
N ALA A 408 -10.15 0.77 -5.27
CA ALA A 408 -9.09 0.31 -4.38
C ALA A 408 -9.63 -0.25 -3.05
N THR A 409 -8.91 -1.20 -2.47
CA THR A 409 -9.19 -1.78 -1.16
C THR A 409 -8.19 -1.29 -0.10
N ILE A 410 -8.43 -1.59 1.18
CA ILE A 410 -7.53 -1.22 2.29
C ILE A 410 -6.07 -1.65 2.05
N ASN A 411 -5.84 -2.77 1.37
CA ASN A 411 -4.51 -3.32 1.12
C ASN A 411 -3.76 -2.62 -0.02
N ASP A 412 -4.45 -1.81 -0.82
CA ASP A 412 -3.85 -1.10 -1.96
C ASP A 412 -3.21 0.24 -1.52
N TYR A 413 -3.61 0.78 -0.37
CA TYR A 413 -3.14 2.06 0.17
C TYR A 413 -1.91 1.89 1.06
N PHE A 414 -0.87 2.68 0.79
CA PHE A 414 0.32 2.76 1.63
C PHE A 414 0.47 4.17 2.20
N ILE A 415 0.37 4.28 3.53
CA ILE A 415 0.45 5.57 4.23
C ILE A 415 1.77 5.64 4.99
N THR A 416 2.53 6.71 4.77
CA THR A 416 3.79 6.97 5.46
C THR A 416 3.79 8.31 6.16
N ILE A 417 4.44 8.36 7.31
CA ILE A 417 4.69 9.56 8.11
C ILE A 417 6.20 9.73 8.17
N GLY A 418 6.73 10.66 7.36
CA GLY A 418 8.17 10.75 7.10
C GLY A 418 8.67 9.47 6.40
N SER A 419 9.55 8.71 7.07
CA SER A 419 10.11 7.45 6.55
C SER A 419 9.46 6.21 7.14
N TYR A 420 8.37 6.37 7.91
CA TYR A 420 7.77 5.28 8.67
C TYR A 420 6.36 4.95 8.21
N PRO A 421 5.97 3.66 8.15
CA PRO A 421 4.61 3.27 7.76
C PRO A 421 3.58 3.53 8.87
N CYS A 422 2.37 3.87 8.46
CA CYS A 422 1.17 3.98 9.30
C CYS A 422 0.21 2.84 8.95
N ASN A 423 -0.20 2.03 9.94
CA ASN A 423 -1.07 0.89 9.68
C ASN A 423 -2.52 1.38 9.59
N ILE A 424 -3.19 1.07 8.48
CA ILE A 424 -4.58 1.46 8.27
C ILE A 424 -5.47 0.61 9.17
N THR A 425 -6.36 1.25 9.94
CA THR A 425 -7.30 0.59 10.85
C THR A 425 -8.70 0.49 10.25
N SER A 426 -9.12 1.50 9.48
CA SER A 426 -10.38 1.48 8.75
C SER A 426 -10.33 2.39 7.52
N ILE A 427 -11.16 2.06 6.54
CA ILE A 427 -11.36 2.84 5.33
C ILE A 427 -12.86 2.90 5.02
N SER A 428 -13.30 4.06 4.56
CA SER A 428 -14.64 4.31 4.01
C SER A 428 -14.49 5.11 2.72
N ASP A 429 -15.58 5.38 2.02
CA ASP A 429 -15.51 6.10 0.74
C ASP A 429 -15.01 7.55 0.86
N GLN A 430 -15.07 8.13 2.08
CA GLN A 430 -14.71 9.53 2.34
C GLN A 430 -13.54 9.72 3.32
N GLN A 431 -13.11 8.68 4.03
CA GLN A 431 -12.02 8.80 5.01
C GLN A 431 -11.22 7.50 5.18
N ILE A 432 -9.92 7.66 5.43
CA ILE A 432 -8.98 6.62 5.84
C ILE A 432 -8.47 6.93 7.24
N VAL A 433 -8.51 5.94 8.14
CA VAL A 433 -7.96 6.06 9.49
C VAL A 433 -6.74 5.16 9.62
N CYS A 434 -5.63 5.71 10.10
CA CYS A 434 -4.41 4.94 10.33
C CYS A 434 -3.82 5.21 11.72
N GLN A 435 -3.17 4.19 12.28
CA GLN A 435 -2.49 4.26 13.56
C GLN A 435 -0.96 4.22 13.35
N PRO A 436 -0.21 5.25 13.78
CA PRO A 436 1.25 5.23 13.76
C PRO A 436 1.80 4.21 14.75
N THR A 437 2.86 3.49 14.39
CA THR A 437 3.45 2.47 15.29
C THR A 437 4.29 3.10 16.43
N ASN A 438 4.22 2.58 17.66
CA ASN A 438 4.90 3.17 18.84
C ASN A 438 6.42 3.37 18.65
N ARG A 439 7.09 2.48 17.89
CA ARG A 439 8.54 2.58 17.58
C ARG A 439 8.90 3.81 16.75
N THR A 440 7.99 4.33 15.92
CA THR A 440 8.24 5.46 15.03
C THR A 440 8.15 6.76 15.80
N ILE A 441 7.17 6.84 16.71
CA ILE A 441 6.99 7.92 17.67
C ILE A 441 8.22 8.02 18.58
N GLU A 442 8.71 6.90 19.14
CA GLU A 442 9.92 6.90 19.98
C GLU A 442 11.17 7.34 19.22
N LYS A 443 11.39 6.89 17.98
CA LYS A 443 12.56 7.28 17.17
C LYS A 443 12.51 8.74 16.74
N LEU A 444 11.33 9.25 16.32
CA LEU A 444 11.12 10.67 16.00
C LEU A 444 11.36 11.57 17.22
N ILE A 445 10.91 11.14 18.42
CA ILE A 445 11.12 11.88 19.69
C ILE A 445 12.59 11.81 20.14
N ARG A 446 13.25 10.65 20.02
CA ARG A 446 14.65 10.45 20.46
C ARG A 446 15.64 11.23 19.59
N LYS A 447 15.36 11.38 18.28
CA LYS A 447 16.17 12.17 17.34
C LYS A 447 16.01 13.68 17.58
N LYS A 448 14.80 14.14 17.97
CA LYS A 448 14.56 15.54 18.41
C LYS A 448 15.30 15.91 19.69
N ARG A 449 15.60 14.94 20.57
CA ARG A 449 16.36 15.15 21.82
C ARG A 449 17.88 15.32 21.59
N ILE A 450 18.41 14.90 20.44
CA ILE A 450 19.85 14.95 20.10
C ILE A 450 20.22 16.22 19.29
N LEU A 451 19.26 16.86 18.63
CA LEU A 451 19.48 18.02 17.75
C LEU A 451 19.14 19.37 18.39
N LEU A 452 19.32 19.51 19.71
CA LEU A 452 19.22 20.80 20.40
C LEU A 452 20.57 21.53 20.51
N ASP A 453 21.67 20.93 20.05
CA ASP A 453 23.02 21.52 20.17
C ASP A 453 23.66 21.97 18.85
N ILE A 454 23.05 21.75 17.69
CA ILE A 454 23.70 22.11 16.42
C ILE A 454 22.69 22.73 15.46
N ASN A 455 23.01 23.96 15.05
CA ASN A 455 22.28 24.82 14.12
C ASN A 455 22.36 24.28 12.67
N THR A 456 21.87 23.06 12.44
CA THR A 456 21.91 22.41 11.12
C THR A 456 20.52 22.06 10.61
N LYS A 457 20.25 22.63 9.45
CA LYS A 457 19.09 22.49 8.55
C LYS A 457 18.89 21.03 8.10
N TYR A 458 18.42 20.15 8.98
CA TYR A 458 17.88 18.83 8.62
C TYR A 458 16.60 18.56 9.41
N ASN A 459 15.53 19.24 8.98
CA ASN A 459 14.17 18.86 9.36
C ASN A 459 13.79 17.61 8.56
N GLU A 460 13.94 16.41 9.11
CA GLU A 460 13.07 15.30 8.73
C GLU A 460 11.65 15.70 9.14
N GLN A 461 11.00 16.47 8.27
CA GLN A 461 9.62 16.88 8.44
C GLN A 461 8.77 15.61 8.43
N ALA A 462 7.93 15.42 9.46
CA ALA A 462 6.96 14.33 9.54
C ALA A 462 5.85 14.53 8.48
N ILE A 463 6.23 14.50 7.20
CA ILE A 463 5.36 14.69 6.04
C ILE A 463 4.53 13.43 5.89
N VAL A 464 3.21 13.58 5.88
CA VAL A 464 2.30 12.49 5.60
C VAL A 464 2.14 12.33 4.10
N ARG A 465 2.40 11.12 3.60
CA ARG A 465 2.19 10.74 2.21
C ARG A 465 1.24 9.55 2.15
N VAL A 466 0.28 9.63 1.23
CA VAL A 466 -0.57 8.49 0.87
C VAL A 466 -0.18 8.07 -0.53
N THR A 467 0.12 6.79 -0.71
CA THR A 467 0.50 6.21 -2.01
C THR A 467 -0.55 5.20 -2.42
N LEU A 468 -1.06 5.32 -3.65
CA LEU A 468 -1.97 4.38 -4.28
C LEU A 468 -1.46 4.12 -5.70
N GLY A 469 -1.01 2.89 -5.97
CA GLY A 469 -0.35 2.56 -7.23
C GLY A 469 0.82 3.50 -7.54
N ARG A 470 0.74 4.24 -8.66
CA ARG A 470 1.72 5.28 -9.03
C ARG A 470 1.39 6.70 -8.55
N ARG A 471 0.23 6.93 -7.94
CA ARG A 471 -0.12 8.24 -7.38
C ARG A 471 0.40 8.38 -5.96
N VAL A 472 0.97 9.56 -5.69
CA VAL A 472 1.48 9.95 -4.38
C VAL A 472 0.84 11.28 -3.99
N TYR A 473 0.08 11.28 -2.91
CA TYR A 473 -0.57 12.45 -2.33
C TYR A 473 0.27 12.96 -1.15
N THR A 474 0.55 14.26 -1.13
CA THR A 474 1.31 14.90 -0.04
C THR A 474 0.37 15.77 0.79
N LEU A 475 0.06 15.35 2.03
CA LEU A 475 -1.02 15.97 2.81
C LEU A 475 -0.54 17.15 3.67
N GLY A 476 0.67 17.07 4.20
CA GLY A 476 1.23 18.10 5.09
C GLY A 476 2.16 17.52 6.15
N THR A 477 2.58 18.33 7.13
CA THR A 477 3.49 17.93 8.22
C THR A 477 2.75 17.75 9.55
N LEU A 478 3.10 16.73 10.32
CA LEU A 478 2.58 16.53 11.68
C LEU A 478 3.46 17.23 12.72
N ILE A 479 2.83 17.93 13.67
CA ILE A 479 3.51 18.50 14.83
C ILE A 479 3.08 17.75 16.08
N TYR A 480 4.06 17.12 16.74
CA TYR A 480 3.88 16.47 18.02
C TYR A 480 3.97 17.49 19.15
N THR A 481 2.88 17.71 19.88
CA THR A 481 2.94 18.39 21.18
C THR A 481 3.30 17.37 22.25
N SER A 482 4.48 17.53 22.84
CA SER A 482 4.90 16.76 24.00
C SER A 482 4.26 17.35 25.27
N ASN A 483 3.76 16.49 26.17
CA ASN A 483 3.18 16.83 27.49
C ASN A 483 4.21 17.43 28.49
N ILE A 484 5.08 18.35 28.05
CA ILE A 484 6.15 18.94 28.87
C ILE A 484 5.59 19.77 30.05
N GLU A 485 4.35 20.23 29.99
CA GLU A 485 3.73 21.02 31.07
C GLU A 485 3.52 20.25 32.39
N LYS A 486 3.31 18.93 32.38
CA LYS A 486 3.05 18.19 33.63
C LYS A 486 4.31 17.99 34.49
N ARG A 487 5.51 18.12 33.93
CA ARG A 487 6.77 17.91 34.66
C ARG A 487 7.23 19.15 35.44
N SER A 488 6.84 20.36 35.03
CA SER A 488 7.18 21.60 35.74
C SER A 488 6.39 21.74 37.05
N LEU A 489 5.13 21.29 37.08
CA LEU A 489 4.29 21.33 38.27
C LEU A 489 4.78 20.37 39.36
N VAL A 490 5.21 19.15 39.00
CA VAL A 490 5.75 18.17 39.97
C VAL A 490 7.04 18.70 40.64
N LEU A 491 7.91 19.37 39.87
CA LEU A 491 9.13 19.97 40.43
C LEU A 491 8.81 21.12 41.41
N TYR A 492 7.79 21.93 41.12
CA TYR A 492 7.32 22.99 42.01
C TYR A 492 6.78 22.43 43.34
N TYR A 493 5.99 21.35 43.30
CA TYR A 493 5.47 20.70 44.51
C TYR A 493 6.58 20.10 45.39
N ILE A 494 7.63 19.52 44.78
CA ILE A 494 8.78 18.97 45.53
C ILE A 494 9.55 20.10 46.24
N ILE A 495 9.82 21.22 45.58
CA ILE A 495 10.52 22.37 46.18
C ILE A 495 9.72 22.96 47.35
N ALA A 496 8.40 23.11 47.18
CA ALA A 496 7.52 23.61 48.24
C ALA A 496 7.49 22.69 49.47
N SER A 497 7.49 21.37 49.27
CA SER A 497 7.50 20.39 50.37
C SER A 497 8.80 20.43 51.18
N VAL A 498 9.94 20.61 50.52
CA VAL A 498 11.25 20.67 51.20
C VAL A 498 11.37 21.96 52.01
N CYS A 499 10.98 23.11 51.44
CA CYS A 499 10.98 24.39 52.16
C CYS A 499 10.02 24.38 53.36
N GLY A 500 8.84 23.77 53.22
CA GLY A 500 7.89 23.61 54.32
C GLY A 500 8.44 22.81 55.49
N PHE A 501 9.16 21.71 55.21
CA PHE A 501 9.76 20.86 56.25
C PHE A 501 10.87 21.58 57.05
N PHE A 502 11.71 22.39 56.38
CA PHE A 502 12.74 23.16 57.08
C PHE A 502 12.15 24.28 57.96
N LEU A 503 11.08 24.93 57.51
CA LEU A 503 10.36 25.95 58.29
C LEU A 503 9.70 25.37 59.54
N THR A 504 9.06 24.21 59.44
CA THR A 504 8.44 23.57 60.62
C THR A 504 9.47 23.10 61.63
N MET A 505 10.59 22.52 61.17
CA MET A 505 11.71 22.14 62.05
C MET A 505 12.31 23.35 62.78
N PHE A 506 12.48 24.49 62.09
CA PHE A 506 12.97 25.72 62.73
C PHE A 506 12.02 26.22 63.83
N VAL A 507 10.70 26.24 63.57
CA VAL A 507 9.69 26.65 64.55
C VAL A 507 9.66 25.71 65.76
N ILE A 508 9.82 24.40 65.55
CA ILE A 508 9.88 23.40 66.64
C ILE A 508 11.14 23.62 67.50
N ILE A 509 12.30 23.86 66.89
CA ILE A 509 13.55 24.12 67.62
C ILE A 509 13.44 25.41 68.45
N VAL A 510 12.92 26.49 67.87
CA VAL A 510 12.68 27.75 68.59
C VAL A 510 11.68 27.56 69.73
N SER A 511 10.61 26.78 69.52
CA SER A 511 9.62 26.45 70.55
C SER A 511 10.22 25.63 71.69
N ILE A 512 11.14 24.70 71.42
CA ILE A 512 11.85 23.91 72.43
C ILE A 512 12.80 24.81 73.24
N ILE A 513 13.53 25.73 72.59
CA ILE A 513 14.41 26.70 73.26
C ILE A 513 13.59 27.64 74.14
N PHE A 514 12.47 28.16 73.63
CA PHE A 514 11.57 29.03 74.38
C PHE A 514 10.93 28.32 75.58
N ARG A 515 10.48 27.06 75.41
CA ARG A 515 9.96 26.24 76.50
C ARG A 515 11.02 25.95 77.56
N ARG A 516 12.28 25.70 77.19
CA ARG A 516 13.41 25.52 78.13
C ARG A 516 13.78 26.80 78.89
N ILE A 517 13.63 27.97 78.28
CA ILE A 517 13.86 29.27 78.92
C ILE A 517 12.70 29.62 79.87
N ASN A 518 11.45 29.40 79.44
CA ASN A 518 10.28 29.71 80.27
C ASN A 518 10.16 28.76 81.47
N THR A 519 10.45 27.45 81.33
CA THR A 519 10.45 26.54 82.48
C THR A 519 11.49 26.89 83.54
N LYS A 520 12.59 27.57 83.17
CA LYS A 520 13.56 28.11 84.13
C LYS A 520 13.04 29.36 84.85
N ARG A 521 12.29 30.25 84.19
CA ARG A 521 11.67 31.45 84.81
C ARG A 521 10.43 31.14 85.66
N THR A 522 9.67 30.11 85.30
CA THR A 522 8.40 29.77 85.98
C THR A 522 8.61 29.15 87.38
N ARG A 523 9.82 28.65 87.69
CA ARG A 523 10.14 28.04 88.99
C ARG A 523 10.45 29.05 90.11
N GLN A 524 10.59 30.33 89.80
CA GLN A 524 10.83 31.39 90.80
C GLN A 524 9.61 32.31 91.03
N LEU A 525 8.54 32.19 90.24
CA LEU A 525 7.28 32.93 90.44
C LEU A 525 6.20 32.15 91.22
N ASN A 526 6.40 30.85 91.46
CA ASN A 526 5.44 29.99 92.16
C ASN A 526 5.57 29.99 93.70
N ARG A 527 6.20 31.01 94.29
CA ARG A 527 6.29 31.17 95.76
C ARG A 527 5.55 32.40 96.32
N LEU A 528 4.82 33.15 95.50
CA LEU A 528 4.11 34.36 95.95
C LEU A 528 2.63 34.46 95.57
N GLN A 529 2.06 33.48 94.89
CA GLN A 529 0.67 33.57 94.41
C GLN A 529 -0.15 32.35 94.87
N ASN A 530 -0.20 32.12 96.17
CA ASN A 530 -1.09 31.13 96.81
C ASN A 530 -1.90 31.77 97.96
N GLN A 531 -2.23 33.05 97.82
CA GLN A 531 -3.20 33.73 98.65
C GLN A 531 -4.21 34.39 97.72
N ILE A 532 -5.49 34.20 98.03
CA ILE A 532 -6.66 34.89 97.46
C ILE A 532 -7.23 34.20 96.21
N ASP A 533 -7.65 32.96 96.41
CA ASP A 533 -9.05 32.62 96.10
C ASP A 533 -9.95 33.32 97.12
N THR A 534 -10.33 34.57 96.84
CA THR A 534 -11.53 35.15 97.44
C THR A 534 -12.20 36.03 96.41
N LEU A 535 -13.20 35.43 95.77
CA LEU A 535 -14.49 36.03 95.41
C LEU A 535 -14.45 37.20 94.43
N GLU A 536 -14.94 36.96 93.22
CA GLU A 536 -15.82 37.85 92.42
C GLU A 536 -15.74 37.39 90.96
N MET A 537 -16.80 37.23 90.19
CA MET A 537 -18.23 37.31 90.41
C MET A 537 -18.84 36.70 89.15
N ARG A 538 -19.87 35.86 89.32
CA ARG A 538 -20.87 35.67 88.28
C ARG A 538 -21.64 36.99 88.17
N VAL A 539 -22.10 37.34 86.96
CA VAL A 539 -23.09 38.40 86.64
C VAL A 539 -22.52 39.73 86.16
N ALA A 540 -22.32 39.83 84.85
CA ALA A 540 -22.92 40.89 84.04
C ALA A 540 -23.15 40.31 82.63
N ARG A 541 -24.36 39.79 82.38
CA ARG A 541 -25.32 40.35 81.41
C ARG A 541 -24.68 40.54 80.02
N GLU A 542 -25.01 39.75 79.00
CA GLU A 542 -26.38 39.38 78.56
C GLU A 542 -27.33 40.59 78.63
N CYS A 543 -27.21 41.46 77.62
CA CYS A 543 -28.32 42.07 76.89
C CYS A 543 -27.74 42.66 75.59
N LYS A 544 -28.01 42.04 74.44
CA LYS A 544 -29.13 42.38 73.53
C LYS A 544 -28.86 43.66 72.74
N GLU A 545 -29.17 43.80 71.46
CA GLU A 545 -29.57 42.90 70.36
C GLU A 545 -29.76 43.82 69.12
N GLY A 546 -29.72 43.23 67.92
CA GLY A 546 -30.49 43.72 66.77
C GLY A 546 -29.83 44.77 65.86
N TYR A 547 -29.38 44.34 64.68
CA TYR A 547 -29.52 44.99 63.36
C TYR A 547 -28.55 44.31 62.38
N PHE A 548 -28.87 43.11 61.86
CA PHE A 548 -28.44 42.69 60.51
C PHE A 548 -29.17 41.43 59.98
N ILE A 549 -30.48 41.33 60.24
CA ILE A 549 -31.39 40.58 59.36
C ILE A 549 -31.78 41.57 58.25
N PHE A 550 -31.01 41.60 57.16
CA PHE A 550 -31.52 42.07 55.84
C PHE A 550 -30.58 41.77 54.66
N LEU A 551 -29.33 41.29 54.86
CA LEU A 551 -28.37 41.24 53.74
C LEU A 551 -27.74 39.88 53.39
N LEU A 552 -28.01 38.79 54.10
CA LEU A 552 -27.48 37.47 53.69
C LEU A 552 -28.51 36.34 53.62
N HIS A 553 -29.79 36.70 53.58
CA HIS A 553 -30.88 35.80 53.17
C HIS A 553 -30.96 35.61 51.63
N ASN A 554 -29.94 36.05 50.88
CA ASN A 554 -29.84 35.92 49.42
C ASN A 554 -28.52 35.33 48.90
N LEU A 555 -27.69 34.74 49.76
CA LEU A 555 -26.42 34.12 49.33
C LEU A 555 -26.26 32.63 49.73
N PHE A 556 -27.21 32.08 50.49
CA PHE A 556 -27.14 30.69 50.96
C PHE A 556 -27.76 29.65 50.03
N SER A 557 -28.45 30.05 48.94
CA SER A 557 -29.01 29.10 47.97
C SER A 557 -28.08 28.68 46.82
N ILE A 558 -26.88 29.26 46.70
CA ILE A 558 -25.98 28.98 45.55
C ILE A 558 -24.72 28.17 45.96
N VAL A 559 -24.38 28.14 47.25
CA VAL A 559 -23.24 27.34 47.74
C VAL A 559 -23.65 25.89 48.06
N PHE A 560 -24.89 25.66 48.51
CA PHE A 560 -25.36 24.33 48.90
C PHE A 560 -25.57 23.37 47.71
N ILE A 561 -25.92 23.90 46.53
CA ILE A 561 -26.07 23.12 45.29
C ILE A 561 -24.69 22.79 44.68
N LYS A 562 -23.66 23.61 44.89
CA LYS A 562 -22.30 23.35 44.40
C LYS A 562 -21.53 22.34 45.25
N THR A 563 -21.75 22.29 46.55
CA THR A 563 -21.10 21.32 47.44
C THR A 563 -21.68 19.91 47.29
N ILE A 564 -22.99 19.76 47.03
CA ILE A 564 -23.59 18.45 46.72
C ILE A 564 -23.13 17.93 45.34
N LYS A 565 -22.93 18.81 44.35
CA LYS A 565 -22.40 18.43 43.03
C LYS A 565 -20.95 17.93 43.10
N PHE A 566 -20.14 18.51 43.97
CA PHE A 566 -18.76 18.06 44.21
C PHE A 566 -18.71 16.80 45.06
N LEU A 567 -19.60 16.66 46.06
CA LEU A 567 -19.69 15.46 46.88
C LEU A 567 -20.18 14.25 46.07
N TYR A 568 -21.14 14.42 45.15
CA TYR A 568 -21.63 13.32 44.31
C TYR A 568 -20.59 12.84 43.30
N ILE A 569 -19.81 13.76 42.70
CA ILE A 569 -18.70 13.40 41.80
C ILE A 569 -17.53 12.81 42.57
N TYR A 570 -17.20 13.34 43.76
CA TYR A 570 -16.12 12.84 44.60
C TYR A 570 -16.45 11.47 45.21
N ILE A 571 -17.70 11.25 45.64
CA ILE A 571 -18.19 9.94 46.09
C ILE A 571 -18.26 8.94 44.93
N TYR A 572 -18.68 9.34 43.72
CA TYR A 572 -18.70 8.43 42.57
C TYR A 572 -17.27 8.05 42.11
N ILE A 573 -16.32 8.99 42.18
CA ILE A 573 -14.91 8.73 41.85
C ILE A 573 -14.22 7.91 42.95
N ILE A 574 -14.50 8.17 44.23
CA ILE A 574 -13.96 7.37 45.34
C ILE A 574 -14.59 5.98 45.35
N ALA A 575 -15.90 5.85 45.17
CA ALA A 575 -16.56 4.55 45.11
C ALA A 575 -16.09 3.72 43.91
N PHE A 576 -15.74 4.33 42.77
CA PHE A 576 -15.16 3.63 41.62
C PHE A 576 -13.67 3.30 41.80
N ALA A 577 -12.91 4.20 42.44
CA ALA A 577 -11.49 3.99 42.74
C ALA A 577 -11.29 2.94 43.84
N GLU A 578 -12.12 2.96 44.89
CA GLU A 578 -12.20 1.92 45.92
C GLU A 578 -12.69 0.60 45.32
N LEU A 579 -13.66 0.59 44.39
CA LEU A 579 -14.05 -0.66 43.72
C LEU A 579 -12.93 -1.27 42.87
N GLN A 580 -12.06 -0.48 42.26
CA GLN A 580 -10.95 -0.98 41.44
C GLN A 580 -9.69 -1.34 42.24
N THR A 581 -9.46 -0.72 43.41
CA THR A 581 -8.36 -1.13 44.29
C THR A 581 -8.73 -2.33 45.16
N ASP A 582 -9.98 -2.44 45.59
CA ASP A 582 -10.44 -3.54 46.47
C ASP A 582 -10.75 -4.82 45.66
N ILE A 583 -11.19 -4.73 44.39
CA ILE A 583 -11.24 -5.91 43.49
C ILE A 583 -9.84 -6.44 43.17
N GLY A 584 -8.82 -5.60 43.10
CA GLY A 584 -7.44 -6.02 42.85
C GLY A 584 -6.82 -6.79 44.02
N GLU A 585 -7.19 -6.45 45.26
CA GLU A 585 -6.70 -7.10 46.48
C GLU A 585 -7.54 -8.34 46.84
N ILE A 586 -8.85 -8.31 46.62
CA ILE A 586 -9.78 -9.42 46.92
C ILE A 586 -9.73 -10.54 45.85
N THR A 587 -9.37 -10.25 44.59
CA THR A 587 -9.28 -11.32 43.56
C THR A 587 -8.10 -12.27 43.73
N ASN A 588 -7.03 -11.86 44.41
CA ASN A 588 -5.89 -12.73 44.70
C ASN A 588 -6.18 -13.71 45.86
N ASP A 589 -6.95 -13.28 46.86
CA ASP A 589 -7.29 -14.11 48.04
C ASP A 589 -8.55 -14.97 47.86
N LEU A 590 -9.39 -14.75 46.84
CA LEU A 590 -10.61 -15.53 46.58
C LEU A 590 -10.47 -16.69 45.58
N SER A 591 -9.25 -17.05 45.18
CA SER A 591 -9.02 -18.23 44.32
C SER A 591 -9.43 -19.57 44.98
N HIS A 592 -9.68 -19.60 46.29
CA HIS A 592 -10.02 -20.83 47.02
C HIS A 592 -11.32 -20.81 47.85
N SER A 593 -12.11 -19.73 47.83
CA SER A 593 -13.44 -19.71 48.45
C SER A 593 -14.29 -18.63 47.77
N GLY A 594 -15.33 -19.04 47.06
CA GLY A 594 -16.16 -18.17 46.23
C GLY A 594 -16.69 -16.93 46.96
N VAL A 595 -16.89 -15.85 46.20
CA VAL A 595 -17.41 -14.57 46.71
C VAL A 595 -18.75 -14.81 47.44
N PRO A 596 -18.90 -14.42 48.71
CA PRO A 596 -20.20 -14.49 49.38
C PRO A 596 -21.12 -13.44 48.75
N TYR A 597 -22.02 -13.88 47.88
CA TYR A 597 -23.06 -13.02 47.33
C TYR A 597 -24.15 -12.85 48.39
N HIS A 598 -24.46 -11.60 48.72
CA HIS A 598 -25.73 -11.29 49.37
C HIS A 598 -26.81 -11.17 48.30
N ASP A 599 -27.99 -11.74 48.56
CA ASP A 599 -29.15 -11.49 47.72
C ASP A 599 -29.40 -9.99 47.61
N TYR A 600 -29.85 -9.54 46.44
CA TYR A 600 -30.04 -8.13 46.08
C TYR A 600 -30.86 -7.38 47.15
N ARG A 601 -31.86 -8.07 47.71
CA ARG A 601 -32.71 -7.55 48.78
C ARG A 601 -31.95 -7.28 50.09
N THR A 602 -30.99 -8.15 50.43
CA THR A 602 -30.12 -7.98 51.60
C THR A 602 -29.13 -6.83 51.40
N TYR A 603 -28.65 -6.65 50.17
CA TYR A 603 -27.76 -5.55 49.79
C TYR A 603 -28.46 -4.18 49.91
N CYS A 604 -29.63 -4.01 49.29
CA CYS A 604 -30.36 -2.73 49.33
C CYS A 604 -30.72 -2.30 50.75
N MET A 605 -31.04 -3.25 51.63
CA MET A 605 -31.38 -2.94 53.03
C MET A 605 -30.18 -2.47 53.86
N LYS A 606 -28.98 -3.04 53.62
CA LYS A 606 -27.75 -2.58 54.29
C LYS A 606 -27.32 -1.19 53.83
N VAL A 607 -27.58 -0.85 52.55
CA VAL A 607 -27.15 0.42 51.95
C VAL A 607 -28.17 1.55 52.20
N LEU A 608 -29.46 1.30 51.97
CA LEU A 608 -30.50 2.35 52.03
C LEU A 608 -31.07 2.56 53.44
N PHE A 609 -30.90 1.60 54.35
CA PHE A 609 -31.36 1.67 55.75
C PHE A 609 -30.28 1.21 56.74
N PRO A 610 -29.14 1.92 56.83
CA PRO A 610 -28.03 1.54 57.70
C PRO A 610 -28.41 1.54 59.19
N ASN A 611 -29.32 2.43 59.59
CA ASN A 611 -29.71 2.66 60.98
C ASN A 611 -31.01 1.94 61.40
N ALA A 612 -31.62 1.14 60.52
CA ALA A 612 -32.84 0.41 60.86
C ALA A 612 -32.54 -0.79 61.76
N THR A 613 -33.40 -1.03 62.75
CA THR A 613 -33.33 -2.20 63.63
C THR A 613 -33.61 -3.49 62.83
N ASP A 614 -33.14 -4.64 63.34
CA ASP A 614 -33.31 -5.91 62.63
C ASP A 614 -34.80 -6.30 62.47
N GLU A 615 -35.67 -5.86 63.39
CA GLU A 615 -37.13 -6.03 63.28
C GLU A 615 -37.75 -5.16 62.17
N GLU A 616 -37.33 -3.90 62.04
CA GLU A 616 -37.79 -3.02 60.95
C GLU A 616 -37.33 -3.53 59.59
N LYS A 617 -36.08 -4.05 59.53
CA LYS A 617 -35.56 -4.69 58.33
C LYS A 617 -36.38 -5.93 57.97
N TYR A 618 -36.78 -6.74 58.96
CA TYR A 618 -37.60 -7.93 58.76
C TYR A 618 -39.01 -7.60 58.21
N MET A 619 -39.68 -6.56 58.71
CA MET A 619 -41.00 -6.13 58.20
C MET A 619 -40.96 -5.63 56.74
N MET A 620 -39.87 -4.99 56.32
CA MET A 620 -39.68 -4.55 54.92
C MET A 620 -39.34 -5.72 53.97
N LEU A 621 -38.81 -6.82 54.53
CA LEU A 621 -38.35 -8.01 53.80
C LEU A 621 -39.37 -9.15 53.71
N HIS A 622 -40.53 -9.08 54.37
CA HIS A 622 -41.54 -10.13 54.27
C HIS A 622 -42.86 -9.60 53.72
N ASN A 623 -43.52 -10.44 52.92
CA ASN A 623 -44.88 -10.17 52.47
C ASN A 623 -45.75 -10.03 53.72
N ILE A 624 -46.29 -8.83 53.94
CA ILE A 624 -47.20 -8.57 55.05
C ILE A 624 -48.39 -9.52 54.90
N GLU A 625 -48.42 -10.60 55.67
CA GLU A 625 -49.62 -11.40 55.87
C GLU A 625 -50.55 -10.58 56.76
N ILE A 626 -51.41 -9.78 56.14
CA ILE A 626 -52.38 -8.94 56.83
C ILE A 626 -53.37 -9.87 57.57
N PRO A 627 -53.38 -9.91 58.92
CA PRO A 627 -54.29 -10.78 59.67
C PRO A 627 -55.61 -10.05 59.87
N LEU A 628 -56.38 -9.91 58.79
CA LEU A 628 -57.69 -9.24 58.81
C LEU A 628 -58.73 -10.06 58.02
N GLU A 629 -59.98 -9.99 58.45
CA GLU A 629 -61.14 -10.69 57.87
C GLU A 629 -61.16 -10.60 56.34
N ALA A 630 -61.60 -11.67 55.67
CA ALA A 630 -61.43 -11.88 54.22
C ALA A 630 -61.91 -10.69 53.35
N ASN A 631 -62.98 -9.98 53.76
CA ASN A 631 -63.47 -8.81 53.03
C ASN A 631 -62.57 -7.58 53.15
N ARG A 632 -61.93 -7.35 54.31
CA ARG A 632 -61.01 -6.22 54.50
C ARG A 632 -59.69 -6.43 53.74
N ARG A 633 -59.23 -7.67 53.63
CA ARG A 633 -58.03 -8.02 52.83
C ARG A 633 -58.16 -7.62 51.36
N ASN A 634 -59.32 -7.84 50.75
CA ASN A 634 -59.56 -7.48 49.35
C ASN A 634 -59.57 -5.96 49.14
N ASN A 635 -60.25 -5.20 50.02
CA ASN A 635 -60.30 -3.74 49.92
C ASN A 635 -58.91 -3.10 50.13
N VAL A 636 -58.12 -3.59 51.08
CA VAL A 636 -56.74 -3.10 51.30
C VAL A 636 -55.84 -3.45 50.12
N ARG A 637 -55.97 -4.66 49.56
CA ARG A 637 -55.21 -5.06 48.37
C ARG A 637 -55.54 -4.20 47.14
N GLN A 638 -56.82 -3.90 46.93
CA GLN A 638 -57.26 -2.97 45.89
C GLN A 638 -56.73 -1.54 46.14
N GLY A 639 -56.79 -1.06 47.39
CA GLY A 639 -56.24 0.25 47.76
C GLY A 639 -54.73 0.38 47.51
N LEU A 640 -53.96 -0.65 47.87
CA LEU A 640 -52.51 -0.69 47.60
C LEU A 640 -52.19 -0.76 46.11
N GLN A 641 -53.00 -1.47 45.31
CA GLN A 641 -52.88 -1.48 43.86
C GLN A 641 -53.14 -0.09 43.25
N HIS A 642 -54.17 0.62 43.72
CA HIS A 642 -54.45 1.99 43.27
C HIS A 642 -53.37 2.98 43.72
N LEU A 643 -52.83 2.84 44.94
CA LEU A 643 -51.72 3.67 45.40
C LEU A 643 -50.47 3.43 44.56
N SER A 644 -50.15 2.18 44.24
CA SER A 644 -49.04 1.84 43.35
C SER A 644 -49.23 2.49 41.97
N GLN A 645 -50.42 2.43 41.39
CA GLN A 645 -50.74 3.10 40.12
C GLN A 645 -50.55 4.63 40.20
N LEU A 646 -50.91 5.27 41.32
CA LEU A 646 -50.70 6.70 41.53
C LEU A 646 -49.22 7.07 41.67
N LEU A 647 -48.41 6.23 42.32
CA LEU A 647 -46.95 6.46 42.44
C LEU A 647 -46.23 6.41 41.08
N TYR A 648 -46.75 5.63 40.13
CA TYR A 648 -46.29 5.62 38.73
C TYR A 648 -46.82 6.78 37.88
N ASN A 649 -47.59 7.70 38.45
CA ASN A 649 -47.99 8.95 37.78
C ASN A 649 -47.04 10.10 38.16
N ARG A 650 -46.29 10.59 37.16
CA ARG A 650 -45.27 11.64 37.33
C ARG A 650 -45.80 12.89 38.02
N HIS A 651 -47.00 13.34 37.65
CA HIS A 651 -47.56 14.57 38.18
C HIS A 651 -47.98 14.41 39.64
N PHE A 652 -48.58 13.27 39.98
CA PHE A 652 -48.97 12.96 41.35
C PHE A 652 -47.76 12.87 42.27
N LEU A 653 -46.72 12.14 41.86
CA LEU A 653 -45.53 11.95 42.69
C LEU A 653 -44.74 13.24 42.90
N LEU A 654 -44.59 14.08 41.85
CA LEU A 654 -43.96 15.40 42.00
C LEU A 654 -44.77 16.29 42.94
N LEU A 655 -46.09 16.36 42.78
CA LEU A 655 -46.95 17.13 43.66
C LEU A 655 -46.85 16.63 45.12
N LEU A 656 -46.84 15.32 45.32
CA LEU A 656 -46.67 14.70 46.63
C LEU A 656 -45.32 15.11 47.26
N ILE A 657 -44.22 15.01 46.51
CA ILE A 657 -42.89 15.42 46.98
C ILE A 657 -42.88 16.91 47.35
N HIS A 658 -43.42 17.78 46.50
CA HIS A 658 -43.48 19.22 46.79
C HIS A 658 -44.34 19.54 48.03
N THR A 659 -45.47 18.84 48.22
CA THR A 659 -46.30 19.04 49.42
C THR A 659 -45.58 18.59 50.69
N LEU A 660 -44.84 17.47 50.66
CA LEU A 660 -44.04 16.98 51.78
C LEU A 660 -42.83 17.88 52.06
N GLU A 661 -42.21 18.45 51.02
CA GLU A 661 -41.11 19.39 51.16
C GLU A 661 -41.57 20.73 51.75
N ALA A 662 -42.76 21.19 51.37
CA ALA A 662 -43.38 22.43 51.84
C ALA A 662 -43.74 22.38 53.34
N ASP A 663 -44.17 21.23 53.87
CA ASP A 663 -44.41 21.05 55.31
C ASP A 663 -43.09 20.81 56.07
N LYS A 664 -42.34 21.89 56.28
CA LYS A 664 -41.05 21.88 57.02
C LYS A 664 -41.21 21.76 58.54
N ILE A 665 -42.42 21.88 59.07
CA ILE A 665 -42.66 21.95 60.52
C ILE A 665 -42.92 20.55 61.09
N ASN A 666 -43.72 19.73 60.40
CA ASN A 666 -44.05 18.39 60.88
C ASN A 666 -43.15 17.28 60.32
N PHE A 667 -42.49 17.52 59.19
CA PHE A 667 -41.71 16.49 58.48
C PHE A 667 -40.19 16.75 58.58
N ARG A 668 -39.52 16.05 59.50
CA ARG A 668 -38.09 16.26 59.81
C ARG A 668 -37.19 15.75 58.69
N LEU A 669 -35.92 16.16 58.70
CA LEU A 669 -34.91 15.71 57.72
C LEU A 669 -34.79 14.17 57.68
N GLN A 670 -34.90 13.51 58.82
CA GLN A 670 -34.83 12.05 58.92
C GLN A 670 -36.03 11.36 58.25
N ASP A 671 -37.23 11.90 58.43
CA ASP A 671 -38.47 11.37 57.82
C ASP A 671 -38.44 11.52 56.29
N ARG A 672 -37.87 12.63 55.81
CA ARG A 672 -37.63 12.91 54.39
C ARG A 672 -36.68 11.88 53.76
N MET A 673 -35.58 11.57 54.44
CA MET A 673 -34.63 10.56 53.98
C MET A 673 -35.26 9.17 53.95
N GLN A 674 -36.04 8.81 54.98
CA GLN A 674 -36.71 7.52 55.03
C GLN A 674 -37.76 7.36 53.92
N PHE A 675 -38.54 8.41 53.65
CA PHE A 675 -39.49 8.44 52.54
C PHE A 675 -38.78 8.30 51.17
N ALA A 676 -37.66 9.01 50.97
CA ALA A 676 -36.87 8.90 49.75
C ALA A 676 -36.29 7.49 49.54
N SER A 677 -35.78 6.85 50.60
CA SER A 677 -35.29 5.47 50.54
C SER A 677 -36.42 4.48 50.19
N LEU A 678 -37.61 4.64 50.76
CA LEU A 678 -38.76 3.77 50.48
C LEU A 678 -39.28 3.93 49.04
N ILE A 679 -39.40 5.16 48.54
CA ILE A 679 -39.80 5.42 47.16
C ILE A 679 -38.76 4.88 46.17
N SER A 680 -37.47 5.00 46.49
CA SER A 680 -36.39 4.47 45.65
C SER A 680 -36.46 2.95 45.49
N ILE A 681 -36.87 2.22 46.53
CA ILE A 681 -37.10 0.77 46.48
C ILE A 681 -38.39 0.44 45.71
N LEU A 682 -39.47 1.19 45.94
CA LEU A 682 -40.76 0.94 45.27
C LEU A 682 -40.71 1.17 43.75
N LEU A 683 -39.91 2.13 43.29
CA LEU A 683 -39.75 2.48 41.88
C LEU A 683 -38.53 1.83 41.22
N GLN A 684 -37.84 0.95 41.94
CA GLN A 684 -36.60 0.34 41.49
C GLN A 684 -36.80 -0.53 40.22
N ASP A 685 -37.97 -1.13 40.05
CA ASP A 685 -38.29 -1.91 38.84
C ASP A 685 -38.39 -1.03 37.58
N ASN A 686 -38.47 0.29 37.74
CA ASN A 686 -38.50 1.28 36.66
C ASN A 686 -37.53 2.44 36.93
N ILE A 687 -36.23 2.12 36.93
CA ILE A 687 -35.14 3.09 37.17
C ILE A 687 -35.19 4.26 36.17
N GLU A 688 -35.67 4.05 34.94
CA GLU A 688 -35.82 5.11 33.94
C GLU A 688 -36.80 6.19 34.41
N TYR A 689 -37.97 5.78 34.93
CA TYR A 689 -38.96 6.69 35.51
C TYR A 689 -38.41 7.45 36.73
N LEU A 690 -37.70 6.75 37.63
CA LEU A 690 -37.06 7.37 38.80
C LEU A 690 -35.99 8.40 38.38
N THR A 691 -35.21 8.09 37.34
CA THR A 691 -34.16 8.96 36.83
C THR A 691 -34.73 10.22 36.18
N GLU A 692 -35.81 10.10 35.40
CA GLU A 692 -36.51 11.25 34.80
C GLU A 692 -37.16 12.15 35.86
N LEU A 693 -37.74 11.57 36.91
CA LEU A 693 -38.23 12.32 38.07
C LEU A 693 -37.12 13.08 38.77
N LEU A 694 -36.00 12.41 39.08
CA LEU A 694 -34.84 13.04 39.71
C LEU A 694 -34.28 14.18 38.84
N LYS A 695 -34.18 13.98 37.51
CA LYS A 695 -33.78 15.04 36.58
C LYS A 695 -34.73 16.24 36.62
N THR A 696 -36.02 16.01 36.85
CA THR A 696 -37.03 17.08 36.95
C THR A 696 -36.83 17.87 38.25
N LEU A 697 -36.72 17.16 39.38
CA LEU A 697 -36.49 17.76 40.70
C LEU A 697 -35.13 18.46 40.81
N LEU A 698 -34.11 18.02 40.06
CA LEU A 698 -32.79 18.66 40.00
C LEU A 698 -32.76 19.89 39.09
N LYS A 699 -33.75 20.05 38.20
CA LYS A 699 -33.85 21.16 37.26
C LYS A 699 -34.63 22.34 37.83
N GLU A 700 -35.57 22.04 38.73
CA GLU A 700 -36.21 22.99 39.63
C GLU A 700 -35.25 23.48 40.72
#